data_AF-A0A8H7UNB1-F1
#
_entry.id   AF-A0A8H7UNB1-F1
#
_cell.length_a   1.000
_cell.length_b   1.000
_cell.length_c   1.000
_cell.angle_alpha   90.00
_cell.angle_beta   90.00
_cell.angle_gamma   90.00
#
_symmetry.space_group_name_H-M   'P 1'
#
loop_
_entity.id
_entity.type
_entity.pdbx_description
1 polymer ?
#
loop_
_entity_poly.entity_id
_entity_poly.type
_entity_poly.pdbx_seq_one_letter_code
_entity_poly.pdbx_strand_id
1 'polypeptide(L)'
;MTGQEKEKNFEKSQGRIKKLEMKRVRWKKQSMHAVSKAVPYTFVTEKQKRLAEMRERMVEQTSLMNVEEMLTDFNWKESGNAAALEKRLLGELQALEAANVHAIIESDERVTTVVGHIERALEELESMENWLLLYAAELNSMGDDIHQIEWQNRGLQVQTANQRSLVTELQELLASVRVSDGVLQTLRNTPMDNVQDIERVQNAAADLQRVLKVKLGDGLQTMKAVQERVEEYNMYSNTFTARVHEHLRQSIDSQTGILYETRSRSAPMTTRKNNYVIIPAYDSLEDSLFKYQGLALWMKEMDPRRYNELQMMYAQGLTRTCKRDIKEVMDSTRTYFANVRNRSMDELDFLFRADDSRPVRALGYSSGLRSEESRANRYRNMLRGSVEGVIGSGSSNRDSIDEDERMASDAFSHMMGQVVSLVVREQNFLRDLFQLSHDAPKTFQERGPVLSVAPEKDTLYLRRDKIKDVKTSKRVLDLLDAIFDGLQAELLGFVEYGNKADPTQGLSMLVAMDTQCESCEGSDQEFAITMLDFLRDRLEKMFEKFIEQQLRAIEETKITSKKRSGILPFIRVFPLFAVRLEAAGVGAEPNSKVRALINSAYERVVNGMVSSLDAIARESDAGGDDKEQLNAHIMTIENMHHFYHELRAHKIAVLDRWVKHAKNQYETSLNSYIKVVIRRPLGRLLEFFEGVETMMKTSTAEEVSFHMNFNKAQLRKVIALYPAKEIKKSLEQLYKRVDKHFSEEEGLLQVVWRGIQEEFIRQHEKMEDLIRQCYPDANVSLEFTIQDLLAMMSELARKVNV
;
A
#
# COMPACT_ATOMS: atom_id res chain seq x y z
N MET A 1 15.88 -46.29 31.75
CA MET A 1 15.66 -46.71 33.15
C MET A 1 15.10 -45.52 33.90
N THR A 2 13.80 -45.58 34.19
CA THR A 2 13.00 -44.48 34.74
C THR A 2 13.42 -44.18 36.18
N GLY A 3 13.23 -42.93 36.64
CA GLY A 3 13.58 -42.49 38.00
C GLY A 3 13.02 -43.40 39.11
N GLN A 4 11.88 -44.05 38.84
CA GLN A 4 11.25 -45.02 39.74
C GLN A 4 12.07 -46.31 39.97
N GLU A 5 12.91 -46.74 39.02
CA GLU A 5 13.78 -47.92 39.21
C GLU A 5 15.01 -47.62 40.07
N LYS A 6 15.53 -46.38 40.04
CA LYS A 6 16.64 -45.95 40.89
C LYS A 6 16.20 -45.79 42.35
N GLU A 7 15.01 -45.26 42.56
CA GLU A 7 14.44 -45.06 43.91
C GLU A 7 14.10 -46.39 44.59
N LYS A 8 13.52 -47.35 43.85
CA LYS A 8 13.29 -48.73 44.35
C LYS A 8 14.56 -49.48 44.70
N ASN A 9 15.66 -49.26 43.96
CA ASN A 9 16.95 -49.88 44.27
C ASN A 9 17.63 -49.23 45.48
N PHE A 10 17.43 -47.93 45.69
CA PHE A 10 17.94 -47.22 46.87
C PHE A 10 17.19 -47.60 48.15
N GLU A 11 15.86 -47.76 48.09
CA GLU A 11 15.09 -48.27 49.23
C GLU A 11 15.43 -49.73 49.57
N LYS A 12 15.67 -50.57 48.55
CA LYS A 12 16.12 -51.97 48.76
C LYS A 12 17.51 -52.05 49.39
N SER A 13 18.43 -51.14 49.05
CA SER A 13 19.77 -51.11 49.67
C SER A 13 19.71 -50.61 51.11
N GLN A 14 18.93 -49.57 51.40
CA GLN A 14 18.67 -49.06 52.75
C GLN A 14 18.00 -50.12 53.65
N GLY A 15 17.04 -50.89 53.11
CA GLY A 15 16.40 -52.00 53.84
C GLY A 15 17.35 -53.15 54.16
N ARG A 16 18.35 -53.42 53.31
CA ARG A 16 19.40 -54.42 53.57
C ARG A 16 20.38 -53.95 54.65
N ILE A 17 20.76 -52.68 54.64
CA ILE A 17 21.68 -52.10 55.64
C ILE A 17 21.05 -52.12 57.04
N LYS A 18 19.78 -51.69 57.17
CA LYS A 18 19.05 -51.78 58.46
C LYS A 18 18.92 -53.21 58.99
N LYS A 19 18.72 -54.20 58.12
CA LYS A 19 18.69 -55.63 58.52
C LYS A 19 20.05 -56.14 59.01
N LEU A 20 21.15 -55.66 58.45
CA LEU A 20 22.50 -56.02 58.87
C LEU A 20 22.86 -55.36 60.22
N GLU A 21 22.48 -54.10 60.43
CA GLU A 21 22.65 -53.42 61.72
C GLU A 21 21.85 -54.08 62.85
N MET A 22 20.57 -54.44 62.62
CA MET A 22 19.79 -55.16 63.63
C MET A 22 20.40 -56.52 63.98
N LYS A 23 20.96 -57.24 63.00
CA LYS A 23 21.67 -58.51 63.25
C LYS A 23 22.95 -58.29 64.06
N ARG A 24 23.71 -57.22 63.78
CA ARG A 24 24.92 -56.85 64.52
C ARG A 24 24.60 -56.48 65.97
N VAL A 25 23.54 -55.71 66.21
CA VAL A 25 23.08 -55.34 67.56
C VAL A 25 22.61 -56.57 68.34
N ARG A 26 21.89 -57.49 67.70
CA ARG A 26 21.44 -58.75 68.32
C ARG A 26 22.61 -59.65 68.72
N TRP A 27 23.62 -59.77 67.87
CA TRP A 27 24.86 -60.51 68.17
C TRP A 27 25.64 -59.88 69.33
N LYS A 28 25.77 -58.56 69.37
CA LYS A 28 26.46 -57.85 70.46
C LYS A 28 25.76 -58.06 71.81
N LYS A 29 24.42 -58.05 71.82
CA LYS A 29 23.60 -58.27 73.03
C LYS A 29 23.65 -59.73 73.52
N GLN A 30 23.71 -60.70 72.61
CA GLN A 30 23.92 -62.13 72.97
C GLN A 30 25.34 -62.40 73.49
N SER A 31 26.36 -61.75 72.93
CA SER A 31 27.75 -61.89 73.38
C SER A 31 27.98 -61.30 74.77
N MET A 32 27.38 -60.14 75.09
CA MET A 32 27.50 -59.54 76.43
C MET A 32 26.79 -60.35 77.53
N HIS A 33 25.72 -61.07 77.19
CA HIS A 33 25.01 -61.93 78.15
C HIS A 33 25.75 -63.24 78.45
N ALA A 34 26.61 -63.71 77.54
CA ALA A 34 27.44 -64.90 77.72
C ALA A 34 28.67 -64.64 78.62
N VAL A 35 29.26 -63.44 78.56
CA VAL A 35 30.46 -63.08 79.35
C VAL A 35 30.15 -62.80 80.83
N SER A 36 28.91 -62.39 81.17
CA SER A 36 28.50 -62.07 82.54
C SER A 36 28.16 -63.30 83.43
N LYS A 37 28.19 -64.53 82.90
CA LYS A 37 27.71 -65.74 83.61
C LYS A 37 28.78 -66.77 84.01
N ALA A 38 30.06 -66.49 83.81
CA ALA A 38 31.18 -67.27 84.33
C ALA A 38 32.17 -66.25 84.92
N VAL A 39 32.29 -66.05 86.24
CA VAL A 39 33.01 -66.88 87.23
C VAL A 39 32.60 -66.42 88.66
N PRO A 40 32.29 -67.32 89.63
CA PRO A 40 31.94 -66.96 91.02
C PRO A 40 33.08 -67.06 92.07
N TYR A 41 32.88 -66.30 93.15
CA TYR A 41 33.79 -65.78 94.19
C TYR A 41 33.91 -66.67 95.46
N THR A 42 33.95 -68.00 95.34
CA THR A 42 33.76 -68.93 96.49
C THR A 42 35.00 -69.68 97.00
N PHE A 43 36.18 -69.53 96.39
CA PHE A 43 37.36 -70.35 96.74
C PHE A 43 38.29 -69.79 97.83
N VAL A 44 38.10 -68.53 98.25
CA VAL A 44 39.12 -67.81 99.05
C VAL A 44 39.00 -68.03 100.57
N THR A 45 37.80 -68.32 101.09
CA THR A 45 37.54 -68.38 102.54
C THR A 45 37.97 -69.71 103.19
N GLU A 46 37.95 -70.82 102.44
CA GLU A 46 38.22 -72.15 103.01
C GLU A 46 39.72 -72.38 103.30
N LYS A 47 40.59 -71.73 102.54
CA LYS A 47 42.05 -71.85 102.69
C LYS A 47 42.58 -71.19 103.97
N GLN A 48 41.97 -70.09 104.41
CA GLN A 48 42.44 -69.35 105.59
C GLN A 48 42.16 -70.08 106.91
N LYS A 49 41.07 -70.87 106.98
CA LYS A 49 40.68 -71.58 108.21
C LYS A 49 41.61 -72.75 108.54
N ARG A 50 42.04 -73.52 107.52
CA ARG A 50 42.95 -74.67 107.69
C ARG A 50 44.33 -74.28 108.22
N LEU A 51 44.82 -73.08 107.91
CA LEU A 51 46.13 -72.61 108.35
C LEU A 51 46.17 -72.23 109.84
N ALA A 52 45.04 -71.81 110.41
CA ALA A 52 44.96 -71.48 111.83
C ALA A 52 45.02 -72.73 112.72
N GLU A 53 44.27 -73.79 112.37
CA GLU A 53 44.25 -75.05 113.12
C GLU A 53 45.62 -75.75 113.18
N MET A 54 46.44 -75.60 112.13
CA MET A 54 47.76 -76.22 112.06
C MET A 54 48.76 -75.57 113.03
N ARG A 55 48.64 -74.26 113.28
CA ARG A 55 49.53 -73.54 114.21
C ARG A 55 49.29 -73.93 115.65
N GLU A 56 48.04 -74.16 116.03
CA GLU A 56 47.67 -74.50 117.40
C GLU A 56 48.24 -75.87 117.81
N ARG A 57 48.16 -76.86 116.91
CA ARG A 57 48.72 -78.20 117.13
C ARG A 57 50.24 -78.22 117.33
N MET A 58 50.98 -77.33 116.65
CA MET A 58 52.44 -77.27 116.79
C MET A 58 52.89 -76.73 118.15
N VAL A 59 52.10 -75.84 118.75
CA VAL A 59 52.40 -75.27 120.08
C VAL A 59 52.16 -76.30 121.18
N GLU A 60 51.13 -77.14 121.06
CA GLU A 60 50.88 -78.23 122.00
C GLU A 60 51.99 -79.30 121.95
N GLN A 61 52.54 -79.57 120.77
CA GLN A 61 53.57 -80.60 120.62
C GLN A 61 54.93 -80.18 121.21
N THR A 62 55.24 -78.88 121.24
CA THR A 62 56.52 -78.37 121.76
C THR A 62 56.60 -78.36 123.29
N SER A 63 55.47 -78.34 124.01
CA SER A 63 55.47 -78.23 125.47
C SER A 63 55.60 -79.57 126.22
N LEU A 64 55.55 -80.72 125.53
CA LEU A 64 55.46 -82.04 126.16
C LEU A 64 56.73 -82.92 126.07
N MET A 65 57.86 -82.39 125.58
CA MET A 65 59.13 -83.14 125.54
C MET A 65 60.15 -82.65 126.59
N ASN A 66 60.63 -83.59 127.40
CA ASN A 66 61.35 -83.38 128.65
C ASN A 66 62.85 -83.06 128.41
N VAL A 67 63.31 -81.86 128.75
CA VAL A 67 64.67 -81.36 128.41
C VAL A 67 65.78 -82.05 129.23
N GLU A 68 65.47 -82.56 130.43
CA GLU A 68 66.45 -83.25 131.27
C GLU A 68 66.90 -84.59 130.67
N GLU A 69 65.98 -85.30 129.98
CA GLU A 69 66.26 -86.52 129.21
C GLU A 69 67.04 -86.20 127.92
N MET A 70 66.74 -85.07 127.28
CA MET A 70 67.45 -84.58 126.10
C MET A 70 68.90 -84.15 126.40
N LEU A 71 69.19 -83.70 127.63
CA LEU A 71 70.54 -83.33 128.07
C LEU A 71 71.38 -84.51 128.57
N THR A 72 70.75 -85.65 128.93
CA THR A 72 71.48 -86.88 129.26
C THR A 72 72.08 -87.60 128.05
N ASP A 73 71.39 -87.60 126.89
CA ASP A 73 71.91 -88.23 125.66
C ASP A 73 73.18 -87.55 125.12
N PHE A 74 73.41 -86.28 125.48
CA PHE A 74 74.63 -85.56 125.14
C PHE A 74 75.75 -85.66 126.21
N ASN A 75 75.54 -86.50 127.25
CA ASN A 75 76.53 -86.96 128.25
C ASN A 75 77.46 -85.84 128.80
N TRP A 76 76.84 -84.73 129.21
CA TRP A 76 77.50 -83.48 129.61
C TRP A 76 77.88 -83.45 131.11
N LYS A 77 79.17 -83.41 131.47
CA LYS A 77 79.65 -83.17 132.86
C LYS A 77 80.95 -82.34 132.97
N GLU A 78 80.92 -81.42 133.95
CA GLU A 78 81.89 -80.54 134.67
C GLU A 78 83.24 -80.05 134.07
N SER A 79 83.72 -80.56 132.95
CA SER A 79 84.87 -79.95 132.23
C SER A 79 84.68 -80.13 130.73
N GLY A 80 83.69 -79.45 130.16
CA GLY A 80 83.32 -79.62 128.77
C GLY A 80 82.86 -78.30 128.17
N ASN A 81 83.48 -77.92 127.05
CA ASN A 81 83.46 -76.58 126.46
C ASN A 81 82.13 -76.30 125.72
N ALA A 82 81.36 -75.30 126.17
CA ALA A 82 80.06 -74.94 125.59
C ALA A 82 80.13 -74.66 124.08
N ALA A 83 81.26 -74.15 123.59
CA ALA A 83 81.50 -73.90 122.17
C ALA A 83 81.54 -75.19 121.31
N ALA A 84 81.90 -76.34 121.90
CA ALA A 84 81.92 -77.60 121.17
C ALA A 84 80.51 -78.18 120.98
N LEU A 85 79.62 -77.98 121.94
CA LEU A 85 78.20 -78.38 121.84
C LEU A 85 77.46 -77.48 120.85
N GLU A 86 77.68 -76.15 120.93
CA GLU A 86 77.10 -75.18 120.00
C GLU A 86 77.50 -75.48 118.55
N LYS A 87 78.78 -75.78 118.29
CA LYS A 87 79.24 -76.16 116.95
C LYS A 87 78.59 -77.45 116.44
N ARG A 88 78.24 -78.38 117.34
CA ARG A 88 77.61 -79.66 116.97
C ARG A 88 76.10 -79.50 116.72
N LEU A 89 75.42 -78.70 117.54
CA LEU A 89 74.02 -78.32 117.34
C LEU A 89 73.84 -77.50 116.06
N LEU A 90 74.73 -76.55 115.77
CA LEU A 90 74.73 -75.82 114.49
C LEU A 90 75.00 -76.74 113.29
N GLY A 91 75.86 -77.75 113.46
CA GLY A 91 76.10 -78.76 112.43
C GLY A 91 74.86 -79.59 112.13
N GLU A 92 74.13 -80.05 113.14
CA GLU A 92 72.88 -80.79 112.96
C GLU A 92 71.73 -79.91 112.45
N LEU A 93 71.66 -78.63 112.88
CA LEU A 93 70.69 -77.67 112.34
C LEU A 93 70.94 -77.40 110.85
N GLN A 94 72.20 -77.18 110.46
CA GLN A 94 72.56 -77.03 109.05
C GLN A 94 72.28 -78.32 108.26
N ALA A 95 72.49 -79.49 108.85
CA ALA A 95 72.14 -80.75 108.20
C ALA A 95 70.62 -80.92 108.02
N LEU A 96 69.82 -80.51 109.01
CA LEU A 96 68.35 -80.52 108.92
C LEU A 96 67.81 -79.47 107.94
N GLU A 97 68.38 -78.27 107.90
CA GLU A 97 68.04 -77.26 106.91
C GLU A 97 68.42 -77.71 105.50
N ALA A 98 69.60 -78.30 105.33
CA ALA A 98 70.00 -78.90 104.06
C ALA A 98 69.09 -80.06 103.66
N ALA A 99 68.66 -80.91 104.60
CA ALA A 99 67.72 -81.99 104.35
C ALA A 99 66.32 -81.48 104.02
N ASN A 100 65.86 -80.37 104.61
CA ASN A 100 64.56 -79.78 104.32
C ASN A 100 64.56 -79.04 102.97
N VAL A 101 65.64 -78.34 102.63
CA VAL A 101 65.86 -77.77 101.30
C VAL A 101 65.96 -78.89 100.27
N HIS A 102 66.66 -79.97 100.57
CA HIS A 102 66.62 -81.16 99.71
C HIS A 102 65.22 -81.72 99.60
N ALA A 103 64.45 -81.90 100.68
CA ALA A 103 63.07 -82.40 100.61
C ALA A 103 62.10 -81.46 99.87
N ILE A 104 62.34 -80.15 99.81
CA ILE A 104 61.57 -79.20 98.98
C ILE A 104 62.01 -79.25 97.51
N ILE A 105 63.30 -79.44 97.24
CA ILE A 105 63.86 -79.61 95.90
C ILE A 105 63.53 -81.01 95.32
N GLU A 106 63.35 -82.02 96.19
CA GLU A 106 63.03 -83.41 95.86
C GLU A 106 61.51 -83.70 95.97
N SER A 107 60.70 -82.78 96.54
CA SER A 107 59.24 -82.92 96.55
C SER A 107 58.61 -82.47 95.23
N ASP A 108 58.40 -83.49 94.39
CA ASP A 108 57.38 -83.62 93.35
C ASP A 108 57.59 -82.77 92.07
N GLU A 109 58.06 -83.43 91.00
CA GLU A 109 58.15 -82.96 89.60
C GLU A 109 56.90 -82.20 89.10
N ARG A 110 55.76 -82.37 89.77
CA ARG A 110 54.48 -81.73 89.46
C ARG A 110 54.49 -80.22 89.66
N VAL A 111 55.29 -79.69 90.59
CA VAL A 111 55.36 -78.23 90.85
C VAL A 111 56.20 -77.53 89.78
N THR A 112 57.35 -78.11 89.40
CA THR A 112 58.16 -77.60 88.27
C THR A 112 57.43 -77.70 86.94
N THR A 113 56.61 -78.74 86.72
CA THR A 113 55.76 -78.80 85.52
C THR A 113 54.62 -77.79 85.54
N VAL A 114 53.98 -77.50 86.68
CA VAL A 114 52.92 -76.47 86.77
C VAL A 114 53.49 -75.06 86.59
N VAL A 115 54.62 -74.73 87.21
CA VAL A 115 55.29 -73.44 87.00
C VAL A 115 55.71 -73.31 85.53
N GLY A 116 56.28 -74.36 84.94
CA GLY A 116 56.61 -74.39 83.52
C GLY A 116 55.38 -74.29 82.59
N HIS A 117 54.21 -74.77 83.00
CA HIS A 117 52.96 -74.58 82.25
C HIS A 117 52.41 -73.14 82.38
N ILE A 118 52.59 -72.50 83.53
CA ILE A 118 52.17 -71.09 83.74
C ILE A 118 53.09 -70.14 82.99
N GLU A 119 54.41 -70.37 83.01
CA GLU A 119 55.37 -69.61 82.21
C GLU A 119 55.08 -69.77 80.72
N ARG A 120 54.80 -70.99 80.26
CA ARG A 120 54.41 -71.24 78.87
C ARG A 120 53.08 -70.58 78.50
N ALA A 121 52.10 -70.57 79.41
CA ALA A 121 50.82 -69.87 79.19
C ALA A 121 50.97 -68.33 79.19
N LEU A 122 51.88 -67.79 80.00
CA LEU A 122 52.23 -66.36 79.99
C LEU A 122 52.96 -65.98 78.70
N GLU A 123 53.91 -66.80 78.25
CA GLU A 123 54.56 -66.63 76.94
C GLU A 123 53.53 -66.70 75.80
N GLU A 124 52.58 -67.64 75.85
CA GLU A 124 51.50 -67.73 74.87
C GLU A 124 50.56 -66.51 74.92
N LEU A 125 50.26 -65.98 76.11
CA LEU A 125 49.42 -64.77 76.27
C LEU A 125 50.15 -63.50 75.82
N GLU A 126 51.43 -63.33 76.14
CA GLU A 126 52.28 -62.24 75.61
C GLU A 126 52.42 -62.34 74.10
N SER A 127 52.54 -63.56 73.56
CA SER A 127 52.47 -63.79 72.12
C SER A 127 51.12 -63.28 71.59
N MET A 128 49.99 -63.73 72.15
CA MET A 128 48.66 -63.30 71.71
C MET A 128 48.44 -61.78 71.83
N GLU A 129 48.96 -61.13 72.86
CA GLU A 129 48.90 -59.68 73.02
C GLU A 129 49.71 -58.98 71.92
N ASN A 130 50.91 -59.48 71.62
CA ASN A 130 51.70 -59.00 70.50
C ASN A 130 50.96 -59.20 69.16
N TRP A 131 50.34 -60.35 68.91
CA TRP A 131 49.52 -60.58 67.72
C TRP A 131 48.33 -59.61 67.65
N LEU A 132 47.64 -59.36 68.76
CA LEU A 132 46.49 -58.43 68.81
C LEU A 132 46.91 -56.97 68.60
N LEU A 133 48.02 -56.54 69.18
CA LEU A 133 48.59 -55.22 68.95
C LEU A 133 49.01 -55.03 67.49
N LEU A 134 49.63 -56.06 66.91
CA LEU A 134 50.06 -56.06 65.51
C LEU A 134 48.84 -56.01 64.58
N TYR A 135 47.83 -56.85 64.81
CA TYR A 135 46.58 -56.80 64.03
C TYR A 135 45.78 -55.50 64.23
N ALA A 136 45.77 -54.92 65.43
CA ALA A 136 45.11 -53.63 65.67
C ALA A 136 45.84 -52.48 64.96
N ALA A 137 47.17 -52.49 64.96
CA ALA A 137 47.98 -51.54 64.20
C ALA A 137 47.76 -51.70 62.69
N GLU A 138 47.74 -52.94 62.18
CA GLU A 138 47.43 -53.24 60.78
C GLU A 138 46.01 -52.80 60.40
N LEU A 139 45.01 -53.02 61.26
CA LEU A 139 43.62 -52.60 61.02
C LEU A 139 43.46 -51.07 61.01
N ASN A 140 44.15 -50.35 61.89
CA ASN A 140 44.13 -48.89 61.87
C ASN A 140 44.85 -48.34 60.63
N SER A 141 46.02 -48.89 60.28
CA SER A 141 46.72 -48.55 59.04
C SER A 141 45.83 -48.81 57.83
N MET A 142 45.15 -49.96 57.78
CA MET A 142 44.22 -50.30 56.70
C MET A 142 42.99 -49.39 56.69
N GLY A 143 42.53 -48.91 57.85
CA GLY A 143 41.45 -47.92 57.96
C GLY A 143 41.84 -46.56 57.36
N ASP A 144 43.05 -46.09 57.66
CA ASP A 144 43.62 -44.87 57.08
C ASP A 144 43.82 -45.02 55.56
N ASP A 145 44.31 -46.17 55.11
CA ASP A 145 44.45 -46.50 53.68
C ASP A 145 43.08 -46.51 52.98
N ILE A 146 42.04 -47.10 53.59
CA ILE A 146 40.68 -47.11 53.04
C ILE A 146 40.13 -45.68 52.92
N HIS A 147 40.33 -44.83 53.94
CA HIS A 147 39.90 -43.44 53.88
C HIS A 147 40.62 -42.65 52.79
N GLN A 148 41.92 -42.87 52.62
CA GLN A 148 42.69 -42.25 51.55
C GLN A 148 42.20 -42.72 50.16
N ILE A 149 41.90 -44.01 50.00
CA ILE A 149 41.32 -44.57 48.77
C ILE A 149 39.91 -43.98 48.52
N GLU A 150 39.06 -43.86 49.53
CA GLU A 150 37.72 -43.26 49.40
C GLU A 150 37.79 -41.78 49.00
N TRP A 151 38.70 -41.02 49.61
CA TRP A 151 38.90 -39.61 49.28
C TRP A 151 39.41 -39.45 47.84
N GLN A 152 40.41 -40.25 47.44
CA GLN A 152 40.90 -40.29 46.06
C GLN A 152 39.80 -40.70 45.08
N ASN A 153 39.01 -41.73 45.39
CA ASN A 153 37.90 -42.17 44.55
C ASN A 153 36.82 -41.09 44.42
N ARG A 154 36.50 -40.35 45.49
CA ARG A 154 35.55 -39.22 45.41
C ARG A 154 36.10 -38.10 44.54
N GLY A 155 37.39 -37.78 44.67
CA GLY A 155 38.09 -36.85 43.78
C GLY A 155 38.02 -37.28 42.32
N LEU A 156 38.30 -38.55 42.03
CA LEU A 156 38.21 -39.15 40.69
C LEU A 156 36.78 -39.13 40.15
N GLN A 157 35.77 -39.39 40.98
CA GLN A 157 34.36 -39.35 40.57
C GLN A 157 33.93 -37.93 40.19
N VAL A 158 34.30 -36.92 40.99
CA VAL A 158 34.02 -35.51 40.68
C VAL A 158 34.76 -35.10 39.41
N GLN A 159 36.04 -35.48 39.26
CA GLN A 159 36.81 -35.21 38.05
C GLN A 159 36.15 -35.86 36.82
N THR A 160 35.71 -37.12 36.93
CA THR A 160 35.03 -37.84 35.84
C THR A 160 33.70 -37.19 35.49
N ALA A 161 32.92 -36.75 36.48
CA ALA A 161 31.65 -36.04 36.26
C ALA A 161 31.86 -34.69 35.57
N ASN A 162 32.87 -33.93 36.00
CA ASN A 162 33.23 -32.65 35.38
C ASN A 162 33.75 -32.85 33.95
N GLN A 163 34.59 -33.86 33.71
CA GLN A 163 35.06 -34.21 32.37
C GLN A 163 33.91 -34.59 31.44
N ARG A 164 32.93 -35.37 31.91
CA ARG A 164 31.74 -35.71 31.12
C ARG A 164 30.89 -34.49 30.80
N SER A 165 30.69 -33.60 31.78
CA SER A 165 29.93 -32.37 31.58
C SER A 165 30.62 -31.46 30.57
N LEU A 166 31.96 -31.29 30.71
CA LEU A 166 32.76 -30.53 29.76
C LEU A 166 32.73 -31.11 28.35
N VAL A 167 32.82 -32.44 28.20
CA VAL A 167 32.71 -33.09 26.89
C VAL A 167 31.34 -32.85 26.28
N THR A 168 30.27 -32.88 27.08
CA THR A 168 28.91 -32.62 26.59
C THR A 168 28.78 -31.18 26.11
N GLU A 169 29.24 -30.21 26.90
CA GLU A 169 29.26 -28.79 26.53
C GLU A 169 30.09 -28.52 25.27
N LEU A 170 31.27 -29.14 25.15
CA LEU A 170 32.12 -29.03 23.97
C LEU A 170 31.47 -29.68 22.73
N GLN A 171 30.74 -30.78 22.89
CA GLN A 171 30.01 -31.41 21.79
C GLN A 171 28.85 -30.54 21.32
N GLU A 172 28.10 -29.92 22.24
CA GLU A 172 27.03 -28.98 21.89
C GLU A 172 27.59 -27.73 21.19
N LEU A 173 28.69 -27.17 21.69
CA LEU A 173 29.38 -26.06 21.05
C LEU A 173 29.87 -26.45 19.65
N LEU A 174 30.49 -27.62 19.51
CA LEU A 174 30.99 -28.09 18.22
C LEU A 174 29.85 -28.39 17.23
N ALA A 175 28.70 -28.89 17.70
CA ALA A 175 27.52 -29.06 16.87
C ALA A 175 26.93 -27.72 16.42
N SER A 176 26.99 -26.68 17.26
CA SER A 176 26.49 -25.35 16.94
C SER A 176 27.39 -24.54 15.99
N VAL A 177 28.70 -24.77 16.02
CA VAL A 177 29.70 -24.02 15.23
C VAL A 177 30.10 -24.76 13.95
N ARG A 178 29.94 -26.08 13.86
CA ARG A 178 30.45 -26.85 12.72
C ARG A 178 29.53 -26.80 11.50
N VAL A 179 30.03 -26.20 10.43
CA VAL A 179 29.53 -26.42 9.06
C VAL A 179 30.30 -27.59 8.44
N SER A 180 29.62 -28.47 7.69
CA SER A 180 30.31 -29.57 6.99
C SER A 180 31.17 -29.03 5.84
N ASP A 181 32.34 -29.62 5.60
CA ASP A 181 33.22 -29.21 4.49
C ASP A 181 32.54 -29.42 3.12
N GLY A 182 31.67 -30.43 2.99
CA GLY A 182 30.85 -30.62 1.79
C GLY A 182 29.91 -29.44 1.49
N VAL A 183 29.37 -28.79 2.53
CA VAL A 183 28.54 -27.58 2.39
C VAL A 183 29.39 -26.41 1.91
N LEU A 184 30.60 -26.25 2.45
CA LEU A 184 31.54 -25.19 2.01
C LEU A 184 31.99 -25.40 0.55
N GLN A 185 32.27 -26.63 0.15
CA GLN A 185 32.62 -26.96 -1.24
C GLN A 185 31.44 -26.74 -2.19
N THR A 186 30.20 -27.01 -1.75
CA THR A 186 28.98 -26.73 -2.52
C THR A 186 28.86 -25.23 -2.79
N LEU A 187 29.06 -24.38 -1.78
CA LEU A 187 29.02 -22.92 -1.95
C LEU A 187 30.11 -22.41 -2.90
N ARG A 188 31.29 -23.04 -2.89
CA ARG A 188 32.43 -22.64 -3.72
C ARG A 188 32.31 -23.07 -5.17
N ASN A 189 31.85 -24.29 -5.43
CA ASN A 189 32.04 -24.96 -6.73
C ASN A 189 30.74 -25.23 -7.50
N THR A 190 29.57 -25.25 -6.85
CA THR A 190 28.32 -25.64 -7.53
C THR A 190 27.83 -24.56 -8.50
N PRO A 191 27.57 -24.87 -9.78
CA PRO A 191 27.06 -23.91 -10.77
C PRO A 191 25.66 -23.38 -10.38
N MET A 192 25.26 -22.20 -10.86
CA MET A 192 24.00 -21.53 -10.46
C MET A 192 22.98 -21.45 -11.62
N ASP A 193 23.05 -22.39 -12.55
CA ASP A 193 22.26 -22.36 -13.79
C ASP A 193 20.90 -23.06 -13.64
N ASN A 194 20.90 -24.21 -12.95
CA ASN A 194 19.72 -25.07 -12.82
C ASN A 194 18.99 -24.85 -11.50
N VAL A 195 17.68 -25.09 -11.48
CA VAL A 195 16.83 -24.97 -10.29
C VAL A 195 17.31 -25.89 -9.16
N GLN A 196 17.71 -27.13 -9.47
CA GLN A 196 18.22 -28.08 -8.48
C GLN A 196 19.54 -27.62 -7.86
N ASP A 197 20.40 -27.01 -8.67
CA ASP A 197 21.69 -26.50 -8.18
C ASP A 197 21.49 -25.26 -7.32
N ILE A 198 20.56 -24.37 -7.70
CA ILE A 198 20.15 -23.21 -6.90
C ILE A 198 19.56 -23.67 -5.56
N GLU A 199 18.71 -24.70 -5.53
CA GLU A 199 18.13 -25.23 -4.29
C GLU A 199 19.22 -25.78 -3.36
N ARG A 200 20.16 -26.57 -3.89
CA ARG A 200 21.31 -27.09 -3.13
C ARG A 200 22.16 -25.97 -2.55
N VAL A 201 22.46 -24.95 -3.37
CA VAL A 201 23.24 -23.78 -2.96
C VAL A 201 22.51 -22.96 -1.91
N GLN A 202 21.20 -22.76 -2.04
CA GLN A 202 20.39 -22.05 -1.05
C GLN A 202 20.30 -22.80 0.29
N ASN A 203 20.17 -24.13 0.26
CA ASN A 203 20.18 -24.96 1.47
C ASN A 203 21.55 -24.90 2.18
N ALA A 204 22.63 -25.02 1.42
CA ALA A 204 24.00 -24.85 1.92
C ALA A 204 24.23 -23.45 2.53
N ALA A 205 23.71 -22.40 1.89
CA ALA A 205 23.79 -21.03 2.37
C ALA A 205 22.97 -20.85 3.67
N ALA A 206 21.81 -21.51 3.78
CA ALA A 206 20.97 -21.45 4.97
C ALA A 206 21.65 -22.08 6.18
N ASP A 207 22.38 -23.18 5.98
CA ASP A 207 23.18 -23.82 7.01
C ASP A 207 24.34 -22.91 7.47
N LEU A 208 25.05 -22.28 6.52
CA LEU A 208 26.10 -21.32 6.84
C LEU A 208 25.56 -20.11 7.63
N GLN A 209 24.43 -19.55 7.22
CA GLN A 209 23.81 -18.42 7.91
C GLN A 209 23.29 -18.81 9.29
N ARG A 210 22.75 -20.02 9.45
CA ARG A 210 22.33 -20.51 10.77
C ARG A 210 23.50 -20.46 11.75
N VAL A 211 24.66 -20.98 11.34
CA VAL A 211 25.89 -20.98 12.16
C VAL A 211 26.38 -19.56 12.46
N LEU A 212 26.39 -18.67 11.47
CA LEU A 212 26.82 -17.27 11.67
C LEU A 212 25.90 -16.47 12.61
N LYS A 213 24.61 -16.85 12.72
CA LYS A 213 23.62 -16.17 13.57
C LYS A 213 23.45 -16.80 14.96
N VAL A 214 24.12 -17.93 15.26
CA VAL A 214 24.02 -18.54 16.60
C VAL A 214 24.61 -17.58 17.63
N LYS A 215 23.78 -17.15 18.58
CA LYS A 215 24.24 -16.39 19.75
C LYS A 215 24.82 -17.36 20.77
N LEU A 216 26.15 -17.52 20.76
CA LEU A 216 26.87 -18.27 21.79
C LEU A 216 26.86 -17.45 23.10
N GLY A 217 26.82 -18.12 24.26
CA GLY A 217 26.80 -17.46 25.58
C GLY A 217 28.03 -16.58 25.84
N ASP A 218 27.89 -15.64 26.78
CA ASP A 218 28.97 -14.71 27.16
C ASP A 218 30.24 -15.48 27.56
N GLY A 219 31.38 -15.11 26.95
CA GLY A 219 32.67 -15.78 27.13
C GLY A 219 33.02 -16.81 26.05
N LEU A 220 32.06 -17.60 25.54
CA LEU A 220 32.32 -18.59 24.48
C LEU A 220 32.66 -17.93 23.13
N GLN A 221 32.12 -16.74 22.87
CA GLN A 221 32.46 -15.92 21.70
C GLN A 221 33.90 -15.37 21.75
N THR A 222 34.50 -15.31 22.94
CA THR A 222 35.89 -14.83 23.11
C THR A 222 36.93 -15.93 22.90
N MET A 223 36.50 -17.19 22.76
CA MET A 223 37.42 -18.28 22.46
C MET A 223 38.03 -18.09 21.08
N LYS A 224 39.38 -18.07 21.03
CA LYS A 224 40.14 -17.87 19.78
C LYS A 224 39.72 -18.84 18.66
N ALA A 225 39.49 -20.11 18.99
CA ALA A 225 39.06 -21.12 18.01
C ALA A 225 37.67 -20.82 17.40
N VAL A 226 36.76 -20.23 18.17
CA VAL A 226 35.44 -19.81 17.69
C VAL A 226 35.61 -18.56 16.81
N GLN A 227 36.44 -17.60 17.22
CA GLN A 227 36.73 -16.41 16.42
C GLN A 227 37.36 -16.75 15.07
N GLU A 228 38.41 -17.59 15.05
CA GLU A 228 39.05 -18.05 13.81
C GLU A 228 38.07 -18.76 12.88
N ARG A 229 37.18 -19.60 13.42
CA ARG A 229 36.14 -20.29 12.63
C ARG A 229 35.08 -19.34 12.09
N VAL A 230 34.63 -18.38 12.90
CA VAL A 230 33.66 -17.35 12.47
C VAL A 230 34.27 -16.45 11.40
N GLU A 231 35.54 -16.06 11.53
CA GLU A 231 36.29 -15.33 10.50
C GLU A 231 36.41 -16.13 9.20
N GLU A 232 36.75 -17.42 9.29
CA GLU A 232 36.79 -18.33 8.14
C GLU A 232 35.42 -18.41 7.45
N TYR A 233 34.33 -18.61 8.20
CA TYR A 233 32.96 -18.64 7.66
C TYR A 233 32.51 -17.30 7.08
N ASN A 234 32.91 -16.17 7.66
CA ASN A 234 32.68 -14.85 7.09
C ASN A 234 33.43 -14.68 5.76
N MET A 235 34.65 -15.20 5.65
CA MET A 235 35.39 -15.19 4.38
C MET A 235 34.70 -16.03 3.30
N TYR A 236 34.22 -17.23 3.66
CA TYR A 236 33.39 -18.05 2.75
C TYR A 236 32.09 -17.35 2.36
N SER A 237 31.39 -16.72 3.32
CA SER A 237 30.18 -15.93 3.07
C SER A 237 30.44 -14.78 2.08
N ASN A 238 31.55 -14.05 2.25
CA ASN A 238 31.94 -12.95 1.37
C ASN A 238 32.31 -13.44 -0.04
N THR A 239 33.06 -14.54 -0.15
CA THR A 239 33.41 -15.15 -1.44
C THR A 239 32.16 -15.66 -2.16
N PHE A 240 31.26 -16.32 -1.43
CA PHE A 240 29.99 -16.78 -1.97
C PHE A 240 29.12 -15.61 -2.45
N THR A 241 28.97 -14.56 -1.63
CA THR A 241 28.20 -13.36 -1.98
C THR A 241 28.79 -12.65 -3.21
N ALA A 242 30.11 -12.61 -3.35
CA ALA A 242 30.77 -12.09 -4.56
C ALA A 242 30.44 -12.93 -5.80
N ARG A 243 30.48 -14.25 -5.66
CA ARG A 243 30.16 -15.20 -6.73
C ARG A 243 28.69 -15.09 -7.16
N VAL A 244 27.76 -15.00 -6.21
CA VAL A 244 26.33 -14.81 -6.49
C VAL A 244 26.10 -13.49 -7.20
N HIS A 245 26.70 -12.39 -6.71
CA HIS A 245 26.57 -11.09 -7.36
C HIS A 245 27.05 -11.11 -8.81
N GLU A 246 28.23 -11.69 -9.08
CA GLU A 246 28.76 -11.78 -10.45
C GLU A 246 27.86 -12.63 -11.35
N HIS A 247 27.38 -13.78 -10.85
CA HIS A 247 26.47 -14.65 -11.60
C HIS A 247 25.14 -13.96 -11.93
N LEU A 248 24.51 -13.30 -10.95
CA LEU A 248 23.25 -12.58 -11.15
C LEU A 248 23.43 -11.37 -12.06
N ARG A 249 24.54 -10.64 -11.94
CA ARG A 249 24.90 -9.54 -12.83
C ARG A 249 25.01 -10.02 -14.28
N GLN A 250 25.77 -11.09 -14.53
CA GLN A 250 25.91 -11.67 -15.87
C GLN A 250 24.59 -12.23 -16.40
N SER A 251 23.79 -12.86 -15.54
CA SER A 251 22.46 -13.38 -15.90
C SER A 251 21.52 -12.27 -16.33
N ILE A 252 21.44 -11.17 -15.56
CA ILE A 252 20.60 -10.01 -15.92
C ILE A 252 21.07 -9.38 -17.24
N ASP A 253 22.38 -9.16 -17.40
CA ASP A 253 22.94 -8.56 -18.62
C ASP A 253 22.68 -9.44 -19.86
N SER A 254 22.89 -10.76 -19.74
CA SER A 254 22.62 -11.72 -20.80
C SER A 254 21.12 -11.78 -21.15
N GLN A 255 20.23 -11.89 -20.17
CA GLN A 255 18.79 -12.02 -20.43
C GLN A 255 18.20 -10.72 -21.00
N THR A 256 18.59 -9.56 -20.48
CA THR A 256 18.18 -8.26 -21.02
C THR A 256 18.69 -8.05 -22.45
N GLY A 257 19.92 -8.47 -22.75
CA GLY A 257 20.48 -8.49 -24.11
C GLY A 257 19.69 -9.39 -25.07
N ILE A 258 19.39 -10.63 -24.67
CA ILE A 258 18.61 -11.59 -25.49
C ILE A 258 17.23 -11.03 -25.81
N LEU A 259 16.56 -10.41 -24.84
CA LEU A 259 15.25 -9.79 -25.06
C LEU A 259 15.33 -8.63 -26.02
N TYR A 260 16.33 -7.76 -25.84
CA TYR A 260 16.53 -6.63 -26.72
C TYR A 260 16.74 -7.10 -28.17
N GLU A 261 17.59 -8.10 -28.40
CA GLU A 261 17.85 -8.67 -29.73
C GLU A 261 16.63 -9.36 -30.33
N THR A 262 15.96 -10.22 -29.54
CA THR A 262 14.75 -10.94 -29.97
C THR A 262 13.69 -9.95 -30.41
N ARG A 263 13.49 -8.89 -29.62
CA ARG A 263 12.49 -7.88 -29.89
C ARG A 263 12.89 -6.94 -31.03
N SER A 264 14.18 -6.72 -31.26
CA SER A 264 14.70 -5.94 -32.39
C SER A 264 14.48 -6.66 -33.74
N ARG A 265 14.46 -8.00 -33.72
CA ARG A 265 14.22 -8.84 -34.90
C ARG A 265 12.74 -9.15 -35.13
N SER A 266 11.91 -9.07 -34.09
CA SER A 266 10.47 -9.36 -34.19
C SER A 266 9.71 -8.20 -34.82
N ALA A 267 8.70 -8.52 -35.64
CA ALA A 267 7.75 -7.52 -36.12
C ALA A 267 6.84 -7.00 -34.99
N PRO A 268 6.25 -5.79 -35.14
CA PRO A 268 5.26 -5.26 -34.22
C PRO A 268 4.10 -6.23 -34.05
N MET A 269 3.72 -6.53 -32.80
CA MET A 269 2.55 -7.36 -32.52
C MET A 269 1.31 -6.47 -32.55
N THR A 270 0.26 -6.87 -33.26
CA THR A 270 -0.95 -6.04 -33.40
C THR A 270 -2.21 -6.74 -32.87
N THR A 271 -3.20 -5.93 -32.46
CA THR A 271 -4.54 -6.41 -32.10
C THR A 271 -5.30 -6.90 -33.34
N ARG A 272 -6.04 -8.01 -33.21
CA ARG A 272 -6.82 -8.56 -34.33
C ARG A 272 -7.99 -7.70 -34.81
N LYS A 273 -8.54 -6.84 -33.93
CA LYS A 273 -9.73 -6.04 -34.22
C LYS A 273 -9.40 -4.72 -34.92
N ASN A 274 -8.39 -4.00 -34.44
CA ASN A 274 -8.11 -2.62 -34.87
C ASN A 274 -6.64 -2.41 -35.29
N ASN A 275 -5.82 -3.47 -35.40
CA ASN A 275 -4.40 -3.40 -35.75
C ASN A 275 -3.53 -2.49 -34.87
N TYR A 276 -3.98 -2.13 -33.67
CA TYR A 276 -3.14 -1.40 -32.71
C TYR A 276 -1.94 -2.22 -32.25
N VAL A 277 -0.78 -1.58 -32.12
CA VAL A 277 0.45 -2.23 -31.65
C VAL A 277 0.35 -2.51 -30.14
N ILE A 278 0.71 -3.73 -29.75
CA ILE A 278 0.70 -4.23 -28.37
C ILE A 278 2.14 -4.41 -27.90
N ILE A 279 2.42 -4.07 -26.64
CA ILE A 279 3.70 -4.37 -26.00
C ILE A 279 3.64 -5.82 -25.49
N PRO A 280 4.45 -6.76 -26.02
CA PRO A 280 4.48 -8.12 -25.50
C PRO A 280 4.99 -8.15 -24.06
N ALA A 281 4.46 -9.07 -23.26
CA ALA A 281 4.96 -9.34 -21.92
C ALA A 281 6.42 -9.85 -21.95
N TYR A 282 7.19 -9.54 -20.90
CA TYR A 282 8.58 -9.99 -20.76
C TYR A 282 8.68 -11.38 -20.12
N ASP A 283 7.76 -12.29 -20.45
CA ASP A 283 7.59 -13.59 -19.79
C ASP A 283 8.88 -14.43 -19.73
N SER A 284 9.69 -14.43 -20.79
CA SER A 284 10.94 -15.20 -20.84
C SER A 284 12.04 -14.62 -19.96
N LEU A 285 12.06 -13.29 -19.78
CA LEU A 285 12.95 -12.62 -18.81
C LEU A 285 12.55 -13.04 -17.41
N GLU A 286 11.26 -12.89 -17.13
CA GLU A 286 10.68 -13.02 -15.81
C GLU A 286 10.92 -14.43 -15.30
N ASP A 287 10.63 -15.46 -16.10
CA ASP A 287 10.87 -16.86 -15.73
C ASP A 287 12.35 -17.16 -15.48
N SER A 288 13.22 -16.63 -16.32
CA SER A 288 14.66 -16.85 -16.22
C SER A 288 15.27 -16.20 -14.98
N LEU A 289 14.72 -15.07 -14.52
CA LEU A 289 15.20 -14.33 -13.35
C LEU A 289 14.50 -14.75 -12.06
N PHE A 290 13.24 -15.20 -12.11
CA PHE A 290 12.44 -15.50 -10.93
C PHE A 290 13.07 -16.60 -10.05
N LYS A 291 13.76 -17.57 -10.66
CA LYS A 291 14.49 -18.63 -9.94
C LYS A 291 15.56 -18.10 -8.97
N TYR A 292 16.01 -16.86 -9.14
CA TYR A 292 17.04 -16.23 -8.31
C TYR A 292 16.52 -15.43 -7.11
N GLN A 293 15.20 -15.36 -6.91
CA GLN A 293 14.56 -14.59 -5.83
C GLN A 293 15.17 -14.89 -4.43
N GLY A 294 15.40 -16.17 -4.12
CA GLY A 294 16.02 -16.56 -2.85
C GLY A 294 17.48 -16.07 -2.71
N LEU A 295 18.26 -16.08 -3.79
CA LEU A 295 19.64 -15.58 -3.77
C LEU A 295 19.69 -14.04 -3.68
N ALA A 296 18.69 -13.33 -4.24
CA ALA A 296 18.54 -11.90 -4.04
C ALA A 296 18.26 -11.57 -2.56
N LEU A 297 17.44 -12.37 -1.87
CA LEU A 297 17.21 -12.24 -0.43
C LEU A 297 18.47 -12.49 0.40
N TRP A 298 19.30 -13.47 0.02
CA TRP A 298 20.61 -13.69 0.65
C TRP A 298 21.47 -12.42 0.58
N MET A 299 21.55 -11.81 -0.60
CA MET A 299 22.33 -10.59 -0.80
C MET A 299 21.77 -9.41 -0.02
N LYS A 300 20.45 -9.26 0.05
CA LYS A 300 19.79 -8.21 0.86
C LYS A 300 20.24 -8.26 2.32
N GLU A 301 20.46 -9.45 2.86
CA GLU A 301 20.82 -9.65 4.27
C GLU A 301 22.34 -9.59 4.52
N MET A 302 23.16 -10.20 3.64
CA MET A 302 24.62 -10.25 3.82
C MET A 302 25.37 -9.03 3.28
N ASP A 303 24.97 -8.49 2.12
CA ASP A 303 25.61 -7.33 1.50
C ASP A 303 24.58 -6.42 0.79
N PRO A 304 23.97 -5.48 1.55
CA PRO A 304 22.98 -4.55 1.01
C PRO A 304 23.53 -3.66 -0.11
N ARG A 305 24.85 -3.42 -0.18
CA ARG A 305 25.44 -2.55 -1.22
C ARG A 305 25.38 -3.23 -2.58
N ARG A 306 25.87 -4.46 -2.66
CA ARG A 306 25.80 -5.28 -3.88
C ARG A 306 24.37 -5.60 -4.30
N TYR A 307 23.47 -5.76 -3.35
CA TYR A 307 22.04 -5.91 -3.63
C TYR A 307 21.46 -4.65 -4.32
N ASN A 308 21.78 -3.46 -3.84
CA ASN A 308 21.35 -2.21 -4.46
C ASN A 308 21.96 -2.01 -5.86
N GLU A 309 23.22 -2.39 -6.05
CA GLU A 309 23.86 -2.39 -7.37
C GLU A 309 23.14 -3.33 -8.35
N LEU A 310 22.78 -4.54 -7.91
CA LEU A 310 22.05 -5.51 -8.73
C LEU A 310 20.68 -4.97 -9.19
N GLN A 311 19.94 -4.32 -8.30
CA GLN A 311 18.67 -3.68 -8.63
C GLN A 311 18.85 -2.59 -9.70
N MET A 312 19.90 -1.76 -9.58
CA MET A 312 20.19 -0.73 -10.58
C MET A 312 20.61 -1.32 -11.93
N MET A 313 21.37 -2.42 -11.93
CA MET A 313 21.77 -3.12 -13.15
C MET A 313 20.54 -3.70 -13.88
N TYR A 314 19.58 -4.27 -13.15
CA TYR A 314 18.30 -4.68 -13.72
C TYR A 314 17.57 -3.50 -14.37
N ALA A 315 17.44 -2.40 -13.62
CA ALA A 315 16.74 -1.21 -14.09
C ALA A 315 17.36 -0.67 -15.39
N GLN A 316 18.67 -0.49 -15.42
CA GLN A 316 19.42 0.02 -16.58
C GLN A 316 19.41 -0.93 -17.78
N GLY A 317 19.44 -2.24 -17.54
CA GLY A 317 19.35 -3.25 -18.60
C GLY A 317 18.00 -3.22 -19.31
N LEU A 318 16.92 -2.99 -18.56
CA LEU A 318 15.56 -2.97 -19.10
C LEU A 318 15.21 -1.64 -19.79
N THR A 319 15.78 -0.50 -19.36
CA THR A 319 15.51 0.84 -19.90
C THR A 319 15.49 0.87 -21.44
N ARG A 320 16.48 0.25 -22.08
CA ARG A 320 16.62 0.27 -23.55
C ARG A 320 15.47 -0.44 -24.26
N THR A 321 15.04 -1.58 -23.71
CA THR A 321 13.95 -2.40 -24.27
C THR A 321 12.61 -1.68 -24.07
N CYS A 322 12.30 -1.23 -22.85
CA CYS A 322 11.08 -0.48 -22.57
C CYS A 322 10.97 0.79 -23.42
N LYS A 323 12.05 1.57 -23.51
CA LYS A 323 12.06 2.80 -24.32
C LYS A 323 11.77 2.52 -25.80
N ARG A 324 12.32 1.45 -26.37
CA ARG A 324 12.01 1.06 -27.76
C ARG A 324 10.54 0.67 -27.90
N ASP A 325 10.05 -0.21 -27.03
CA ASP A 325 8.69 -0.75 -27.14
C ASP A 325 7.63 0.35 -26.97
N ILE A 326 7.83 1.26 -26.01
CA ILE A 326 6.97 2.44 -25.83
C ILE A 326 7.02 3.33 -27.08
N LYS A 327 8.22 3.62 -27.60
CA LYS A 327 8.38 4.44 -28.80
C LYS A 327 7.69 3.82 -30.01
N GLU A 328 7.73 2.50 -30.16
CA GLU A 328 7.06 1.78 -31.24
C GLU A 328 5.52 1.97 -31.21
N VAL A 329 4.91 1.85 -30.02
CA VAL A 329 3.47 2.10 -29.84
C VAL A 329 3.15 3.58 -30.06
N MET A 330 3.98 4.49 -29.57
CA MET A 330 3.81 5.93 -29.78
C MET A 330 3.92 6.30 -31.26
N ASP A 331 4.90 5.79 -32.00
CA ASP A 331 5.07 6.07 -33.42
C ASP A 331 3.91 5.48 -34.25
N SER A 332 3.39 4.31 -33.88
CA SER A 332 2.16 3.77 -34.46
C SER A 332 0.97 4.69 -34.21
N THR A 333 0.78 5.14 -32.97
CA THR A 333 -0.32 6.04 -32.58
C THR A 333 -0.20 7.40 -33.28
N ARG A 334 1.03 7.89 -33.48
CA ARG A 334 1.32 9.15 -34.20
C ARG A 334 0.76 9.15 -35.62
N THR A 335 0.70 8.00 -36.30
CA THR A 335 0.16 7.91 -37.67
C THR A 335 -1.33 8.26 -37.74
N TYR A 336 -2.12 7.87 -36.73
CA TYR A 336 -3.53 8.24 -36.63
C TYR A 336 -3.70 9.75 -36.44
N PHE A 337 -2.88 10.37 -35.59
CA PHE A 337 -2.89 11.83 -35.42
C PHE A 337 -2.34 12.58 -36.65
N ALA A 338 -1.42 11.99 -37.40
CA ALA A 338 -0.92 12.58 -38.65
C ALA A 338 -2.03 12.66 -39.72
N ASN A 339 -2.90 11.65 -39.79
CA ASN A 339 -4.06 11.65 -40.69
C ASN A 339 -5.04 12.78 -40.34
N VAL A 340 -5.29 13.00 -39.05
CA VAL A 340 -6.12 14.12 -38.56
C VAL A 340 -5.44 15.48 -38.81
N ARG A 341 -4.11 15.55 -38.72
CA ARG A 341 -3.32 16.80 -38.84
C ARG A 341 -3.15 17.33 -40.27
N ASN A 342 -3.30 16.51 -41.31
CA ASN A 342 -3.18 16.97 -42.70
C ASN A 342 -4.32 17.91 -43.17
N ARG A 343 -5.15 18.39 -42.24
CA ARG A 343 -6.30 19.26 -42.48
C ARG A 343 -5.92 20.72 -42.23
N SER A 344 -6.40 21.64 -43.07
CA SER A 344 -6.09 23.07 -42.92
C SER A 344 -6.84 23.62 -41.71
N MET A 345 -6.18 24.42 -40.86
CA MET A 345 -6.84 25.15 -39.75
C MET A 345 -8.01 26.01 -40.26
N ASP A 346 -7.98 26.42 -41.54
CA ASP A 346 -9.04 27.18 -42.19
C ASP A 346 -10.34 26.38 -42.39
N GLU A 347 -10.33 25.05 -42.33
CA GLU A 347 -11.50 24.17 -42.54
C GLU A 347 -12.26 23.84 -41.25
N LEU A 348 -11.77 24.29 -40.08
CA LEU A 348 -12.43 24.04 -38.79
C LEU A 348 -13.55 25.06 -38.57
N ASP A 349 -14.74 24.73 -39.10
CA ASP A 349 -15.97 25.54 -39.04
C ASP A 349 -16.54 25.72 -37.62
N PHE A 350 -15.99 25.05 -36.60
CA PHE A 350 -16.44 25.13 -35.20
C PHE A 350 -15.65 26.15 -34.35
N LEU A 351 -14.57 26.73 -34.88
CA LEU A 351 -13.76 27.71 -34.15
C LEU A 351 -14.31 29.13 -34.33
N PHE A 352 -14.28 29.92 -33.25
CA PHE A 352 -14.67 31.32 -33.32
C PHE A 352 -13.60 32.15 -34.04
N ARG A 353 -13.98 32.89 -35.10
CA ARG A 353 -13.07 33.74 -35.88
C ARG A 353 -13.59 35.17 -35.98
N ALA A 354 -12.67 36.13 -35.94
CA ALA A 354 -13.00 37.55 -36.01
C ALA A 354 -13.36 38.05 -37.43
N ASP A 355 -12.93 37.36 -38.49
CA ASP A 355 -12.98 37.84 -39.90
C ASP A 355 -14.31 37.56 -40.64
N ASP A 356 -15.26 36.86 -40.01
CA ASP A 356 -16.54 36.49 -40.66
C ASP A 356 -17.59 37.61 -40.71
N SER A 357 -17.24 38.85 -40.35
CA SER A 357 -18.18 39.98 -40.23
C SER A 357 -18.56 40.68 -41.55
N ARG A 358 -18.57 40.00 -42.70
CA ARG A 358 -19.04 40.64 -43.95
C ARG A 358 -20.57 40.74 -43.96
N PRO A 359 -21.15 41.96 -44.03
CA PRO A 359 -22.60 42.14 -43.99
C PRO A 359 -23.26 41.71 -45.31
N VAL A 360 -24.28 40.85 -45.22
CA VAL A 360 -25.03 40.23 -46.33
C VAL A 360 -25.91 41.20 -47.16
N ARG A 361 -25.79 42.52 -47.00
CA ARG A 361 -26.58 43.47 -47.83
C ARG A 361 -25.75 44.67 -48.31
N ALA A 362 -25.05 44.49 -49.42
CA ALA A 362 -24.67 45.57 -50.32
C ALA A 362 -24.96 45.13 -51.76
N LEU A 363 -26.03 45.66 -52.35
CA LEU A 363 -26.33 45.53 -53.78
C LEU A 363 -25.20 46.17 -54.59
N GLY A 364 -24.43 45.35 -55.31
CA GLY A 364 -23.41 45.76 -56.25
C GLY A 364 -22.87 44.56 -57.03
N TYR A 365 -23.24 44.47 -58.30
CA TYR A 365 -22.88 43.44 -59.27
C TYR A 365 -21.45 42.88 -59.09
N SER A 366 -21.32 41.66 -58.57
CA SER A 366 -20.12 40.84 -58.74
C SER A 366 -20.51 39.35 -58.77
N SER A 367 -19.94 38.66 -59.77
CA SER A 367 -20.24 37.27 -60.14
C SER A 367 -19.58 36.29 -59.16
N GLY A 368 -20.21 36.04 -58.01
CA GLY A 368 -19.73 35.10 -56.98
C GLY A 368 -20.80 34.29 -56.24
N LEU A 369 -22.04 34.25 -56.75
CA LEU A 369 -23.24 33.78 -56.02
C LEU A 369 -23.40 32.25 -55.84
N ARG A 370 -22.37 31.41 -55.99
CA ARG A 370 -22.53 29.93 -55.83
C ARG A 370 -21.90 29.32 -54.57
N SER A 371 -21.27 30.09 -53.69
CA SER A 371 -20.53 29.55 -52.53
C SER A 371 -21.25 29.73 -51.17
N GLU A 372 -22.01 30.82 -50.98
CA GLU A 372 -22.62 31.14 -49.67
C GLU A 372 -23.95 30.41 -49.40
N GLU A 373 -24.80 30.22 -50.42
CA GLU A 373 -26.05 29.46 -50.30
C GLU A 373 -25.77 27.98 -49.94
N SER A 374 -24.62 27.47 -50.39
CA SER A 374 -24.09 26.16 -50.02
C SER A 374 -23.61 26.09 -48.57
N ARG A 375 -23.11 27.20 -47.99
CA ARG A 375 -22.70 27.26 -46.57
C ARG A 375 -23.90 27.30 -45.62
N ALA A 376 -24.88 28.17 -45.87
CA ALA A 376 -26.10 28.24 -45.06
C ALA A 376 -26.90 26.92 -45.10
N ASN A 377 -27.01 26.27 -46.27
CA ASN A 377 -27.60 24.93 -46.39
C ASN A 377 -26.73 23.83 -45.75
N ARG A 378 -25.40 23.98 -45.70
CA ARG A 378 -24.52 23.06 -44.95
C ARG A 378 -24.76 23.15 -43.44
N TYR A 379 -24.92 24.34 -42.86
CA TYR A 379 -25.25 24.49 -41.43
C TYR A 379 -26.64 23.92 -41.11
N ARG A 380 -27.66 24.18 -41.94
CA ARG A 380 -29.02 23.63 -41.75
C ARG A 380 -29.09 22.10 -41.83
N ASN A 381 -28.34 21.47 -42.74
CA ASN A 381 -28.28 20.01 -42.86
C ASN A 381 -27.40 19.35 -41.78
N MET A 382 -26.52 20.11 -41.13
CA MET A 382 -25.61 19.67 -40.06
C MET A 382 -26.30 19.57 -38.69
N LEU A 383 -27.36 20.36 -38.47
CA LEU A 383 -28.05 20.50 -37.18
C LEU A 383 -29.37 19.73 -37.10
N ARG A 384 -29.94 19.36 -38.27
CA ARG A 384 -31.19 18.59 -38.39
C ARG A 384 -30.85 17.14 -38.75
N GLY A 385 -30.39 16.35 -37.77
CA GLY A 385 -30.12 14.92 -37.95
C GLY A 385 -31.22 14.24 -38.76
N SER A 386 -30.91 13.84 -39.99
CA SER A 386 -31.91 13.30 -40.90
C SER A 386 -32.24 11.86 -40.52
N VAL A 387 -33.45 11.67 -40.00
CA VAL A 387 -34.14 10.38 -39.89
C VAL A 387 -34.81 9.98 -41.22
N GLU A 388 -34.62 10.73 -42.31
CA GLU A 388 -35.13 10.31 -43.63
C GLU A 388 -34.00 10.18 -44.65
N GLY A 389 -33.81 8.94 -45.09
CA GLY A 389 -32.91 8.58 -46.17
C GLY A 389 -33.36 9.21 -47.47
N VAL A 390 -32.59 10.19 -47.95
CA VAL A 390 -32.58 10.61 -49.35
C VAL A 390 -31.12 10.70 -49.79
N ILE A 391 -30.81 9.87 -50.78
CA ILE A 391 -29.51 9.70 -51.41
C ILE A 391 -29.04 11.02 -52.02
N GLY A 392 -27.99 11.62 -51.47
CA GLY A 392 -27.32 12.81 -51.98
C GLY A 392 -25.84 12.82 -51.60
N SER A 393 -24.98 12.79 -52.61
CA SER A 393 -23.52 12.55 -52.62
C SER A 393 -22.63 13.58 -51.89
N GLY A 394 -23.01 14.08 -50.71
CA GLY A 394 -22.24 15.09 -49.95
C GLY A 394 -21.94 14.75 -48.48
N SER A 395 -22.47 13.64 -47.94
CA SER A 395 -22.33 13.26 -46.51
C SER A 395 -21.11 12.39 -46.19
N SER A 396 -20.48 11.76 -47.19
CA SER A 396 -19.47 10.70 -46.93
C SER A 396 -18.16 11.21 -46.34
N ASN A 397 -17.82 12.49 -46.53
CA ASN A 397 -16.53 13.04 -46.10
C ASN A 397 -16.53 13.52 -44.64
N ARG A 398 -17.70 13.61 -43.97
CA ARG A 398 -17.80 14.01 -42.56
C ARG A 398 -17.94 12.85 -41.59
N ASP A 399 -18.69 11.80 -41.97
CA ASP A 399 -18.68 10.55 -41.20
C ASP A 399 -17.25 9.98 -41.13
N SER A 400 -16.46 10.08 -42.20
CA SER A 400 -15.05 9.69 -42.18
C SER A 400 -14.17 10.57 -41.27
N ILE A 401 -14.51 11.86 -41.12
CA ILE A 401 -13.76 12.81 -40.29
C ILE A 401 -13.92 12.51 -38.81
N ASP A 402 -15.17 12.31 -38.38
CA ASP A 402 -15.50 11.97 -36.99
C ASP A 402 -15.01 10.55 -36.66
N GLU A 403 -15.02 9.63 -37.64
CA GLU A 403 -14.40 8.31 -37.49
C GLU A 403 -12.88 8.36 -37.34
N ASP A 404 -12.15 9.09 -38.18
CA ASP A 404 -10.68 9.23 -38.09
C ASP A 404 -10.23 9.76 -36.72
N GLU A 405 -10.97 10.71 -36.18
CA GLU A 405 -10.69 11.36 -34.91
C GLU A 405 -11.04 10.47 -33.73
N ARG A 406 -12.17 9.76 -33.82
CA ARG A 406 -12.50 8.70 -32.86
C ARG A 406 -11.44 7.61 -32.87
N MET A 407 -10.96 7.20 -34.04
CA MET A 407 -9.87 6.24 -34.17
C MET A 407 -8.57 6.75 -33.55
N ALA A 408 -8.26 8.05 -33.69
CA ALA A 408 -7.10 8.66 -33.04
C ALA A 408 -7.23 8.69 -31.50
N SER A 409 -8.42 9.02 -30.99
CA SER A 409 -8.74 8.96 -29.56
C SER A 409 -8.64 7.54 -29.00
N ASP A 410 -9.24 6.56 -29.69
CA ASP A 410 -9.21 5.16 -29.30
C ASP A 410 -7.77 4.60 -29.35
N ALA A 411 -6.98 5.01 -30.35
CA ALA A 411 -5.56 4.65 -30.45
C ALA A 411 -4.75 5.24 -29.29
N PHE A 412 -4.99 6.50 -28.91
CA PHE A 412 -4.35 7.12 -27.74
C PHE A 412 -4.72 6.41 -26.44
N SER A 413 -6.01 6.09 -26.25
CA SER A 413 -6.49 5.35 -25.08
C SER A 413 -5.82 3.97 -24.99
N HIS A 414 -5.71 3.27 -26.12
CA HIS A 414 -4.99 1.99 -26.19
C HIS A 414 -3.50 2.14 -25.86
N MET A 415 -2.81 3.13 -26.46
CA MET A 415 -1.41 3.42 -26.18
C MET A 415 -1.17 3.70 -24.70
N MET A 416 -1.96 4.60 -24.10
CA MET A 416 -1.84 4.93 -22.68
C MET A 416 -2.11 3.72 -21.80
N GLY A 417 -3.11 2.90 -22.12
CA GLY A 417 -3.37 1.63 -21.43
C GLY A 417 -2.19 0.67 -21.50
N GLN A 418 -1.53 0.53 -22.66
CA GLN A 418 -0.34 -0.31 -22.80
C GLN A 418 0.86 0.21 -21.98
N VAL A 419 1.11 1.53 -22.02
CA VAL A 419 2.20 2.15 -21.26
C VAL A 419 1.97 2.01 -19.75
N VAL A 420 0.77 2.33 -19.26
CA VAL A 420 0.43 2.18 -17.84
C VAL A 420 0.49 0.71 -17.42
N SER A 421 -0.06 -0.20 -18.23
CA SER A 421 -0.02 -1.64 -17.96
C SER A 421 1.42 -2.18 -17.90
N LEU A 422 2.34 -1.68 -18.72
CA LEU A 422 3.75 -2.04 -18.68
C LEU A 422 4.41 -1.54 -17.39
N VAL A 423 4.19 -0.28 -17.03
CA VAL A 423 4.71 0.32 -15.79
C VAL A 423 4.25 -0.47 -14.56
N VAL A 424 2.95 -0.80 -14.50
CA VAL A 424 2.36 -1.58 -13.40
C VAL A 424 2.97 -2.98 -13.33
N ARG A 425 3.08 -3.66 -14.48
CA ARG A 425 3.68 -5.00 -14.56
C ARG A 425 5.12 -5.00 -14.07
N GLU A 426 5.94 -4.05 -14.54
CA GLU A 426 7.35 -3.96 -14.14
C GLU A 426 7.52 -3.61 -12.68
N GLN A 427 6.72 -2.68 -12.15
CA GLN A 427 6.71 -2.37 -10.73
C GLN A 427 6.40 -3.63 -9.89
N ASN A 428 5.37 -4.37 -10.29
CA ASN A 428 4.95 -5.57 -9.58
C ASN A 428 5.98 -6.69 -9.66
N PHE A 429 6.59 -6.90 -10.83
CA PHE A 429 7.65 -7.89 -11.02
C PHE A 429 8.92 -7.53 -10.24
N LEU A 430 9.37 -6.28 -10.28
CA LEU A 430 10.47 -5.77 -9.44
C LEU A 430 10.24 -6.08 -7.97
N ARG A 431 9.00 -5.85 -7.50
CA ARG A 431 8.62 -6.08 -6.11
C ARG A 431 8.71 -7.55 -5.73
N ASP A 432 8.32 -8.45 -6.63
CA ASP A 432 8.33 -9.89 -6.39
C ASP A 432 9.74 -10.47 -6.49
N LEU A 433 10.51 -10.09 -7.51
CA LEU A 433 11.89 -10.53 -7.73
C LEU A 433 12.82 -10.12 -6.59
N PHE A 434 12.71 -8.86 -6.15
CA PHE A 434 13.57 -8.31 -5.10
C PHE A 434 12.96 -8.40 -3.69
N GLN A 435 11.75 -8.96 -3.56
CA GLN A 435 11.06 -9.12 -2.27
C GLN A 435 10.94 -7.80 -1.50
N LEU A 436 10.35 -6.81 -2.18
CA LEU A 436 10.12 -5.45 -1.68
C LEU A 436 8.67 -5.26 -1.18
N SER A 437 7.89 -6.32 -1.03
CA SER A 437 6.52 -6.29 -0.52
C SER A 437 6.47 -6.36 1.02
N HIS A 438 5.33 -5.97 1.60
CA HIS A 438 5.09 -6.12 3.05
C HIS A 438 5.07 -7.59 3.50
N ASP A 439 4.58 -8.49 2.64
CA ASP A 439 4.45 -9.92 2.92
C ASP A 439 5.70 -10.72 2.50
N ALA A 440 6.76 -10.02 2.07
CA ALA A 440 8.02 -10.65 1.74
C ALA A 440 8.66 -11.29 3.00
N PRO A 441 9.33 -12.45 2.83
CA PRO A 441 10.08 -13.06 3.92
C PRO A 441 11.15 -12.10 4.43
N LYS A 442 11.20 -11.93 5.76
CA LYS A 442 12.11 -10.94 6.39
C LYS A 442 13.53 -11.47 6.49
N THR A 443 13.69 -12.78 6.45
CA THR A 443 14.93 -13.48 6.70
C THR A 443 15.18 -14.50 5.61
N PHE A 444 16.44 -14.73 5.20
CA PHE A 444 16.77 -15.74 4.19
C PHE A 444 16.32 -17.17 4.58
N GLN A 445 16.14 -17.46 5.87
CA GLN A 445 15.63 -18.76 6.33
C GLN A 445 14.14 -18.97 6.07
N GLU A 446 13.36 -17.90 5.91
CA GLU A 446 11.92 -17.93 5.62
C GLU A 446 11.62 -17.95 4.12
N ARG A 447 12.64 -18.18 3.29
CA ARG A 447 12.50 -18.18 1.83
C ARG A 447 11.50 -19.26 1.37
N GLY A 448 10.76 -18.94 0.32
CA GLY A 448 9.91 -19.90 -0.38
C GLY A 448 10.70 -20.91 -1.23
N PRO A 449 10.02 -21.89 -1.86
CA PRO A 449 10.64 -22.84 -2.77
C PRO A 449 11.23 -22.15 -4.01
N VAL A 450 12.27 -22.74 -4.60
CA VAL A 450 12.84 -22.24 -5.87
C VAL A 450 11.89 -22.60 -7.01
N LEU A 451 11.27 -21.59 -7.62
CA LEU A 451 10.35 -21.77 -8.73
C LEU A 451 11.07 -21.50 -10.06
N SER A 452 10.82 -22.38 -11.05
CA SER A 452 11.37 -22.25 -12.40
C SER A 452 10.63 -21.22 -13.27
N VAL A 453 9.40 -20.88 -12.89
CA VAL A 453 8.48 -20.00 -13.62
C VAL A 453 7.81 -19.11 -12.57
N ALA A 454 7.59 -17.84 -12.90
CA ALA A 454 6.89 -16.92 -12.01
C ALA A 454 5.42 -17.39 -11.84
N PRO A 455 4.92 -17.61 -10.61
CA PRO A 455 3.55 -18.00 -10.37
C PRO A 455 2.57 -16.84 -10.67
N GLU A 456 1.42 -17.17 -11.26
CA GLU A 456 0.28 -16.26 -11.47
C GLU A 456 0.63 -14.92 -12.15
N LYS A 457 1.22 -14.97 -13.35
CA LYS A 457 1.65 -13.78 -14.11
C LYS A 457 0.56 -12.75 -14.39
N ASP A 458 -0.71 -13.18 -14.47
CA ASP A 458 -1.84 -12.27 -14.66
C ASP A 458 -2.02 -11.30 -13.47
N THR A 459 -1.53 -11.67 -12.28
CA THR A 459 -1.56 -10.81 -11.09
C THR A 459 -0.58 -9.63 -11.17
N LEU A 460 0.39 -9.67 -12.09
CA LEU A 460 1.32 -8.56 -12.30
C LEU A 460 0.64 -7.34 -12.91
N TYR A 461 -0.51 -7.50 -13.57
CA TYR A 461 -1.30 -6.40 -14.09
C TYR A 461 -2.29 -5.81 -13.08
N LEU A 462 -2.46 -6.46 -11.93
CA LEU A 462 -3.43 -6.06 -10.94
C LEU A 462 -2.87 -4.98 -10.01
N ARG A 463 -3.76 -4.12 -9.54
CA ARG A 463 -3.47 -3.17 -8.47
C ARG A 463 -3.05 -3.90 -7.20
N ARG A 464 -2.07 -3.36 -6.50
CA ARG A 464 -1.59 -3.92 -5.23
C ARG A 464 -1.63 -2.89 -4.11
N ASP A 465 -1.69 -3.36 -2.87
CA ASP A 465 -1.80 -2.49 -1.69
C ASP A 465 -0.53 -1.67 -1.47
N LYS A 466 -0.71 -0.46 -0.92
CA LYS A 466 0.38 0.49 -0.62
C LYS A 466 1.45 -0.11 0.28
N ILE A 467 2.71 0.13 -0.09
CA ILE A 467 3.87 -0.23 0.72
C ILE A 467 3.92 0.67 1.96
N LYS A 468 3.84 0.07 3.16
CA LYS A 468 3.85 0.81 4.44
C LYS A 468 5.23 1.41 4.77
N ASP A 469 6.30 0.76 4.31
CA ASP A 469 7.67 1.24 4.54
C ASP A 469 8.07 2.31 3.51
N VAL A 470 8.26 3.53 4.00
CA VAL A 470 8.62 4.70 3.19
C VAL A 470 9.97 4.51 2.48
N LYS A 471 10.93 3.82 3.10
CA LYS A 471 12.25 3.60 2.48
C LYS A 471 12.17 2.66 1.30
N THR A 472 11.44 1.55 1.46
CA THR A 472 11.21 0.58 0.38
C THR A 472 10.38 1.20 -0.74
N SER A 473 9.33 1.97 -0.42
CA SER A 473 8.53 2.71 -1.40
C SER A 473 9.40 3.66 -2.23
N LYS A 474 10.22 4.49 -1.57
CA LYS A 474 11.14 5.40 -2.25
C LYS A 474 12.12 4.66 -3.15
N ARG A 475 12.64 3.52 -2.69
CA ARG A 475 13.57 2.70 -3.49
C ARG A 475 12.91 2.14 -4.74
N VAL A 476 11.65 1.70 -4.67
CA VAL A 476 10.89 1.24 -5.84
C VAL A 476 10.72 2.40 -6.84
N LEU A 477 10.39 3.60 -6.36
CA LEU A 477 10.30 4.79 -7.21
C LEU A 477 11.63 5.12 -7.90
N ASP A 478 12.75 5.14 -7.17
CA ASP A 478 14.08 5.41 -7.73
C ASP A 478 14.45 4.38 -8.85
N LEU A 479 14.00 3.13 -8.71
CA LEU A 479 14.22 2.09 -9.72
C LEU A 479 13.32 2.27 -10.95
N LEU A 480 12.07 2.66 -10.75
CA LEU A 480 11.14 2.98 -11.84
C LEU A 480 11.59 4.21 -12.63
N ASP A 481 12.08 5.24 -11.94
CA ASP A 481 12.69 6.42 -12.56
C ASP A 481 13.87 6.03 -13.46
N ALA A 482 14.68 5.04 -13.05
CA ALA A 482 15.79 4.54 -13.87
C ALA A 482 15.33 3.69 -15.07
N ILE A 483 14.27 2.87 -14.92
CA ILE A 483 13.71 2.06 -16.03
C ILE A 483 13.03 2.96 -17.07
N PHE A 484 12.22 3.91 -16.63
CA PHE A 484 11.37 4.74 -17.46
C PHE A 484 11.94 6.16 -17.64
N ASP A 485 13.26 6.31 -17.58
CA ASP A 485 13.93 7.59 -17.73
C ASP A 485 13.52 8.30 -19.04
N GLY A 486 13.04 9.54 -18.90
CA GLY A 486 12.55 10.37 -19.99
C GLY A 486 11.14 10.04 -20.51
N LEU A 487 10.46 9.00 -20.00
CA LEU A 487 9.11 8.61 -20.46
C LEU A 487 8.10 9.77 -20.36
N GLN A 488 8.07 10.45 -19.21
CA GLN A 488 7.15 11.56 -18.97
C GLN A 488 7.33 12.70 -19.99
N ALA A 489 8.58 13.00 -20.38
CA ALA A 489 8.88 14.03 -21.37
C ALA A 489 8.50 13.61 -22.79
N GLU A 490 8.69 12.34 -23.14
CA GLU A 490 8.30 11.79 -24.44
C GLU A 490 6.77 11.77 -24.60
N LEU A 491 6.03 11.34 -23.57
CA LEU A 491 4.57 11.38 -23.54
C LEU A 491 4.04 12.82 -23.64
N LEU A 492 4.64 13.77 -22.91
CA LEU A 492 4.27 15.18 -23.03
C LEU A 492 4.46 15.69 -24.46
N GLY A 493 5.60 15.38 -25.09
CA GLY A 493 5.86 15.76 -26.48
C GLY A 493 4.85 15.15 -27.47
N PHE A 494 4.32 13.97 -27.18
CA PHE A 494 3.25 13.34 -27.96
C PHE A 494 1.90 14.04 -27.75
N VAL A 495 1.53 14.31 -26.50
CA VAL A 495 0.30 15.04 -26.15
C VAL A 495 0.28 16.43 -26.80
N GLU A 496 1.41 17.15 -26.73
CA GLU A 496 1.57 18.44 -27.40
C GLU A 496 1.49 18.32 -28.93
N TYR A 497 1.97 17.21 -29.50
CA TYR A 497 1.86 16.95 -30.93
C TYR A 497 0.40 16.76 -31.36
N GLY A 498 -0.39 15.98 -30.63
CA GLY A 498 -1.80 15.74 -30.92
C GLY A 498 -2.65 17.02 -30.77
N ASN A 499 -2.43 17.79 -29.70
CA ASN A 499 -3.17 19.03 -29.45
C ASN A 499 -2.83 20.18 -30.41
N LYS A 500 -1.67 20.16 -31.09
CA LYS A 500 -1.29 21.21 -32.06
C LYS A 500 -2.18 21.25 -33.29
N ALA A 501 -2.73 20.11 -33.70
CA ALA A 501 -3.58 20.02 -34.88
C ALA A 501 -5.02 20.42 -34.54
N ASP A 502 -5.57 19.80 -33.51
CA ASP A 502 -6.93 20.05 -33.04
C ASP A 502 -6.96 20.10 -31.50
N PRO A 503 -7.23 21.27 -30.91
CA PRO A 503 -7.32 21.42 -29.45
C PRO A 503 -8.41 20.56 -28.81
N THR A 504 -9.44 20.14 -29.56
CA THR A 504 -10.52 19.28 -29.02
C THR A 504 -10.06 17.84 -28.82
N GLN A 505 -9.01 17.39 -29.52
CA GLN A 505 -8.37 16.10 -29.24
C GLN A 505 -7.71 16.04 -27.87
N GLY A 506 -7.25 17.19 -27.35
CA GLY A 506 -6.73 17.28 -25.98
C GLY A 506 -7.77 16.88 -24.93
N LEU A 507 -9.06 17.11 -25.21
CA LEU A 507 -10.17 16.71 -24.34
C LEU A 507 -10.39 15.19 -24.38
N SER A 508 -10.36 14.58 -25.57
CA SER A 508 -10.47 13.12 -25.72
C SER A 508 -9.29 12.40 -25.06
N MET A 509 -8.08 12.96 -25.19
CA MET A 509 -6.90 12.48 -24.46
C MET A 509 -7.10 12.56 -22.94
N LEU A 510 -7.66 13.67 -22.44
CA LEU A 510 -8.01 13.87 -21.03
C LEU A 510 -8.94 12.77 -20.50
N VAL A 511 -10.00 12.43 -21.24
CA VAL A 511 -10.92 11.33 -20.87
C VAL A 511 -10.18 10.00 -20.78
N ALA A 512 -9.31 9.70 -21.74
CA ALA A 512 -8.49 8.49 -21.72
C ALA A 512 -7.53 8.48 -20.51
N MET A 513 -6.93 9.62 -20.15
CA MET A 513 -6.05 9.74 -18.97
C MET A 513 -6.82 9.51 -17.66
N ASP A 514 -8.00 10.12 -17.51
CA ASP A 514 -8.84 9.94 -16.31
C ASP A 514 -9.22 8.46 -16.11
N THR A 515 -9.58 7.77 -17.20
CA THR A 515 -9.86 6.32 -17.15
C THR A 515 -8.65 5.51 -16.64
N GLN A 516 -7.43 5.87 -17.05
CA GLN A 516 -6.22 5.21 -16.56
C GLN A 516 -5.90 5.60 -15.11
N CYS A 517 -6.12 6.86 -14.71
CA CYS A 517 -5.97 7.30 -13.31
C CYS A 517 -6.87 6.51 -12.37
N GLU A 518 -8.15 6.34 -12.72
CA GLU A 518 -9.12 5.55 -11.94
C GLU A 518 -8.67 4.09 -11.77
N SER A 519 -8.05 3.51 -12.79
CA SER A 519 -7.53 2.13 -12.72
C SER A 519 -6.38 1.96 -11.72
N CYS A 520 -5.61 3.03 -11.49
CA CYS A 520 -4.47 3.05 -10.58
C CYS A 520 -4.82 3.61 -9.19
N GLU A 521 -6.01 4.19 -9.00
CA GLU A 521 -6.37 4.88 -7.77
C GLU A 521 -6.38 3.93 -6.55
N GLY A 522 -5.82 4.40 -5.42
CA GLY A 522 -5.74 3.64 -4.18
C GLY A 522 -4.65 2.55 -4.14
N SER A 523 -3.85 2.39 -5.18
CA SER A 523 -2.78 1.38 -5.27
C SER A 523 -1.40 1.89 -4.82
N ASP A 524 -0.39 1.01 -4.89
CA ASP A 524 1.05 1.33 -4.72
C ASP A 524 1.71 1.95 -5.97
N GLN A 525 0.95 2.20 -7.05
CA GLN A 525 1.45 2.66 -8.35
C GLN A 525 1.71 4.18 -8.38
N GLU A 526 2.42 4.71 -7.38
CA GLU A 526 2.65 6.15 -7.19
C GLU A 526 3.40 6.79 -8.36
N PHE A 527 4.34 6.06 -8.99
CA PHE A 527 5.03 6.52 -10.20
C PHE A 527 4.05 6.77 -11.36
N ALA A 528 3.18 5.79 -11.65
CA ALA A 528 2.18 5.90 -12.71
C ALA A 528 1.17 7.03 -12.41
N ILE A 529 0.68 7.12 -11.18
CA ILE A 529 -0.25 8.18 -10.75
C ILE A 529 0.39 9.56 -10.94
N THR A 530 1.63 9.76 -10.47
CA THR A 530 2.33 11.05 -10.58
C THR A 530 2.56 11.44 -12.04
N MET A 531 2.93 10.49 -12.89
CA MET A 531 3.09 10.71 -14.33
C MET A 531 1.77 11.08 -15.01
N LEU A 532 0.68 10.36 -14.70
CA LEU A 532 -0.65 10.62 -15.26
C LEU A 532 -1.20 11.98 -14.79
N ASP A 533 -1.06 12.30 -13.50
CA ASP A 533 -1.46 13.58 -12.92
C ASP A 533 -0.72 14.74 -13.60
N PHE A 534 0.59 14.60 -13.82
CA PHE A 534 1.37 15.61 -14.52
C PHE A 534 0.86 15.86 -15.94
N LEU A 535 0.57 14.80 -16.69
CA LEU A 535 0.08 14.92 -18.06
C LEU A 535 -1.36 15.48 -18.11
N ARG A 536 -2.22 15.09 -17.17
CA ARG A 536 -3.58 15.62 -17.00
C ARG A 536 -3.54 17.13 -16.74
N ASP A 537 -2.76 17.57 -15.76
CA ASP A 537 -2.61 19.00 -15.43
C ASP A 537 -2.11 19.84 -16.62
N ARG A 538 -1.30 19.24 -17.50
CA ARG A 538 -0.82 19.89 -18.73
C ARG A 538 -1.92 20.00 -19.77
N LEU A 539 -2.68 18.93 -20.01
CA LEU A 539 -3.83 18.95 -20.91
C LEU A 539 -4.91 19.93 -20.45
N GLU A 540 -5.23 19.97 -19.16
CA GLU A 540 -6.19 20.92 -18.58
C GLU A 540 -5.78 22.36 -18.89
N LYS A 541 -4.51 22.73 -18.64
CA LYS A 541 -3.99 24.07 -18.96
C LYS A 541 -4.02 24.38 -20.46
N MET A 542 -3.78 23.39 -21.31
CA MET A 542 -3.86 23.56 -22.76
C MET A 542 -5.29 23.81 -23.22
N PHE A 543 -6.27 23.09 -22.63
CA PHE A 543 -7.69 23.29 -22.88
C PHE A 543 -8.18 24.64 -22.35
N GLU A 544 -7.79 25.04 -21.14
CA GLU A 544 -8.12 26.38 -20.60
C GLU A 544 -7.61 27.50 -21.50
N LYS A 545 -6.37 27.40 -21.97
CA LYS A 545 -5.78 28.35 -22.92
C LYS A 545 -6.55 28.36 -24.25
N PHE A 546 -7.02 27.21 -24.72
CA PHE A 546 -7.87 27.13 -25.91
C PHE A 546 -9.20 27.87 -25.70
N ILE A 547 -9.88 27.66 -24.57
CA ILE A 547 -11.13 28.37 -24.24
C ILE A 547 -10.90 29.88 -24.12
N GLU A 548 -9.79 30.32 -23.51
CA GLU A 548 -9.42 31.73 -23.46
C GLU A 548 -9.20 32.34 -24.86
N GLN A 549 -8.61 31.59 -25.78
CA GLN A 549 -8.46 32.03 -27.17
C GLN A 549 -9.81 32.16 -27.87
N GLN A 550 -10.74 31.22 -27.63
CA GLN A 550 -12.10 31.30 -28.18
C GLN A 550 -12.88 32.50 -27.60
N LEU A 551 -12.74 32.77 -26.30
CA LEU A 551 -13.36 33.94 -25.65
C LEU A 551 -12.81 35.25 -26.22
N ARG A 552 -11.48 35.36 -26.39
CA ARG A 552 -10.87 36.53 -27.03
C ARG A 552 -11.37 36.72 -28.47
N ALA A 553 -11.49 35.64 -29.24
CA ALA A 553 -12.03 35.71 -30.59
C ALA A 553 -13.48 36.25 -30.62
N ILE A 554 -14.30 35.88 -29.62
CA ILE A 554 -15.66 36.42 -29.46
C ILE A 554 -15.61 37.91 -29.07
N GLU A 555 -14.76 38.31 -28.13
CA GLU A 555 -14.61 39.72 -27.72
C GLU A 555 -14.06 40.62 -28.83
N GLU A 556 -13.17 40.09 -29.68
CA GLU A 556 -12.57 40.81 -30.80
C GLU A 556 -13.55 41.01 -31.98
N THR A 557 -14.65 40.26 -32.04
CA THR A 557 -15.74 40.50 -33.01
C THR A 557 -16.49 41.80 -32.67
N LYS A 558 -15.90 42.93 -33.05
CA LYS A 558 -16.50 44.25 -32.87
C LYS A 558 -17.69 44.44 -33.81
N ILE A 559 -18.88 44.17 -33.31
CA ILE A 559 -20.14 44.45 -33.99
C ILE A 559 -20.69 45.79 -33.49
N THR A 560 -21.17 46.63 -34.42
CA THR A 560 -21.78 47.92 -34.09
C THR A 560 -23.27 47.88 -34.38
N SER A 561 -24.09 48.48 -33.51
CA SER A 561 -25.55 48.65 -33.69
C SER A 561 -25.94 49.59 -34.84
N LYS A 562 -24.93 50.24 -35.46
CA LYS A 562 -25.07 51.21 -36.56
C LYS A 562 -25.58 50.59 -37.86
N LYS A 563 -25.28 49.30 -38.09
CA LYS A 563 -25.78 48.53 -39.23
C LYS A 563 -26.58 47.34 -38.72
N ARG A 564 -27.66 47.01 -39.44
CA ARG A 564 -28.39 45.75 -39.21
C ARG A 564 -27.48 44.60 -39.62
N SER A 565 -26.88 43.97 -38.62
CA SER A 565 -26.22 42.69 -38.77
C SER A 565 -27.26 41.63 -38.43
N GLY A 566 -27.37 40.60 -39.26
CA GLY A 566 -28.25 39.46 -38.96
C GLY A 566 -27.69 38.63 -37.81
N ILE A 567 -27.82 37.31 -37.92
CA ILE A 567 -27.24 36.39 -36.94
C ILE A 567 -25.72 36.56 -36.92
N LEU A 568 -25.16 36.73 -35.73
CA LEU A 568 -23.75 36.97 -35.49
C LEU A 568 -22.93 35.69 -35.76
N PRO A 569 -21.71 35.79 -36.31
CA PRO A 569 -20.89 34.62 -36.61
C PRO A 569 -20.68 33.69 -35.41
N PHE A 570 -20.37 34.24 -34.23
CA PHE A 570 -20.18 33.42 -33.03
C PHE A 570 -21.48 32.74 -32.55
N ILE A 571 -22.65 33.31 -32.81
CA ILE A 571 -23.94 32.68 -32.49
C ILE A 571 -24.21 31.48 -33.41
N ARG A 572 -23.79 31.56 -34.68
CA ARG A 572 -23.89 30.44 -35.65
C ARG A 572 -22.89 29.32 -35.40
N VAL A 573 -21.69 29.65 -34.91
CA VAL A 573 -20.61 28.68 -34.68
C VAL A 573 -20.80 27.90 -33.38
N PHE A 574 -21.43 28.49 -32.36
CA PHE A 574 -21.56 27.86 -31.03
C PHE A 574 -22.23 26.47 -31.02
N PRO A 575 -23.34 26.20 -31.75
CA PRO A 575 -23.90 24.86 -31.79
C PRO A 575 -22.92 23.81 -32.32
N LEU A 576 -22.10 24.16 -33.32
CA LEU A 576 -21.07 23.27 -33.86
C LEU A 576 -19.94 23.03 -32.86
N PHE A 577 -19.52 24.10 -32.18
CA PHE A 577 -18.57 24.01 -31.08
C PHE A 577 -19.09 23.07 -29.97
N ALA A 578 -20.37 23.16 -29.62
CA ALA A 578 -20.98 22.32 -28.59
C ALA A 578 -21.06 20.85 -29.00
N VAL A 579 -21.51 20.55 -30.22
CA VAL A 579 -21.50 19.17 -30.76
C VAL A 579 -20.08 18.60 -30.75
N ARG A 580 -19.10 19.43 -31.12
CA ARG A 580 -17.69 19.02 -31.17
C ARG A 580 -17.13 18.70 -29.78
N LEU A 581 -17.39 19.55 -28.79
CA LEU A 581 -16.96 19.32 -27.41
C LEU A 581 -17.63 18.08 -26.81
N GLU A 582 -18.91 17.84 -27.09
CA GLU A 582 -19.58 16.61 -26.64
C GLU A 582 -19.01 15.37 -27.31
N ALA A 583 -18.68 15.41 -28.60
CA ALA A 583 -18.05 14.30 -29.32
C ALA A 583 -16.66 13.95 -28.76
N ALA A 584 -15.87 14.97 -28.40
CA ALA A 584 -14.56 14.78 -27.77
C ALA A 584 -14.66 14.35 -26.29
N GLY A 585 -15.74 14.74 -25.60
CA GLY A 585 -16.05 14.33 -24.22
C GLY A 585 -16.80 13.01 -24.09
N VAL A 586 -16.95 12.24 -25.18
CA VAL A 586 -17.60 10.92 -25.14
C VAL A 586 -16.79 9.99 -24.24
N GLY A 587 -17.46 9.40 -23.24
CA GLY A 587 -16.83 8.53 -22.24
C GLY A 587 -16.49 9.21 -20.91
N ALA A 588 -16.59 10.55 -20.82
CA ALA A 588 -16.46 11.24 -19.54
C ALA A 588 -17.68 10.97 -18.65
N GLU A 589 -17.46 10.33 -17.49
CA GLU A 589 -18.49 10.07 -16.48
C GLU A 589 -19.19 11.38 -16.03
N PRO A 590 -20.49 11.35 -15.68
CA PRO A 590 -21.25 12.57 -15.34
C PRO A 590 -20.65 13.39 -14.19
N ASN A 591 -19.96 12.73 -13.24
CA ASN A 591 -19.33 13.35 -12.07
C ASN A 591 -17.80 13.50 -12.21
N SER A 592 -17.24 13.24 -13.39
CA SER A 592 -15.79 13.36 -13.64
C SER A 592 -15.32 14.82 -13.62
N LYS A 593 -14.02 15.02 -13.35
CA LYS A 593 -13.37 16.33 -13.46
C LYS A 593 -13.42 16.85 -14.90
N VAL A 594 -13.23 15.99 -15.89
CA VAL A 594 -13.34 16.35 -17.31
C VAL A 594 -14.73 16.84 -17.66
N ARG A 595 -15.81 16.21 -17.18
CA ARG A 595 -17.17 16.71 -17.39
C ARG A 595 -17.38 18.09 -16.76
N ALA A 596 -16.86 18.31 -15.56
CA ALA A 596 -16.91 19.63 -14.91
C ALA A 596 -16.14 20.70 -15.72
N LEU A 597 -15.00 20.35 -16.32
CA LEU A 597 -14.22 21.22 -17.19
C LEU A 597 -14.99 21.63 -18.45
N ILE A 598 -15.66 20.67 -19.11
CA ILE A 598 -16.53 20.91 -20.27
C ILE A 598 -17.70 21.83 -19.89
N ASN A 599 -18.36 21.54 -18.77
CA ASN A 599 -19.50 22.34 -18.29
C ASN A 599 -19.09 23.78 -17.98
N SER A 600 -17.93 23.97 -17.33
CA SER A 600 -17.35 25.28 -17.07
C SER A 600 -17.00 26.02 -18.36
N ALA A 601 -16.45 25.32 -19.37
CA ALA A 601 -16.17 25.91 -20.67
C ALA A 601 -17.44 26.42 -21.37
N TYR A 602 -18.54 25.65 -21.34
CA TYR A 602 -19.83 26.11 -21.86
C TYR A 602 -20.33 27.35 -21.15
N GLU A 603 -20.33 27.35 -19.81
CA GLU A 603 -20.78 28.52 -19.06
C GLU A 603 -19.94 29.76 -19.38
N ARG A 604 -18.61 29.63 -19.47
CA ARG A 604 -17.73 30.74 -19.82
C ARG A 604 -18.00 31.28 -21.22
N VAL A 605 -18.06 30.40 -22.23
CA VAL A 605 -18.29 30.80 -23.63
C VAL A 605 -19.66 31.45 -23.80
N VAL A 606 -20.72 30.86 -23.25
CA VAL A 606 -22.08 31.43 -23.35
C VAL A 606 -22.17 32.76 -22.59
N ASN A 607 -21.59 32.88 -21.40
CA ASN A 607 -21.52 34.17 -20.70
C ASN A 607 -20.78 35.22 -21.52
N GLY A 608 -19.69 34.87 -22.19
CA GLY A 608 -18.97 35.75 -23.10
C GLY A 608 -19.88 36.24 -24.25
N MET A 609 -20.57 35.32 -24.92
CA MET A 609 -21.49 35.63 -26.02
C MET A 609 -22.65 36.54 -25.58
N VAL A 610 -23.28 36.24 -24.44
CA VAL A 610 -24.36 37.06 -23.88
C VAL A 610 -23.84 38.43 -23.45
N SER A 611 -22.67 38.49 -22.81
CA SER A 611 -22.07 39.76 -22.39
C SER A 611 -21.71 40.65 -23.58
N SER A 612 -21.22 40.08 -24.68
CA SER A 612 -20.97 40.81 -25.93
C SER A 612 -22.26 41.36 -26.53
N LEU A 613 -23.36 40.59 -26.51
CA LEU A 613 -24.68 41.07 -26.97
C LEU A 613 -25.25 42.18 -26.07
N ASP A 614 -25.14 42.01 -24.75
CA ASP A 614 -25.60 43.00 -23.77
C ASP A 614 -24.78 44.29 -23.84
N ALA A 615 -23.48 44.21 -24.11
CA ALA A 615 -22.63 45.37 -24.30
C ALA A 615 -23.11 46.21 -25.49
N ILE A 616 -23.45 45.56 -26.62
CA ILE A 616 -24.00 46.25 -27.80
C ILE A 616 -25.34 46.92 -27.46
N ALA A 617 -26.21 46.25 -26.72
CA ALA A 617 -27.49 46.82 -26.29
C ALA A 617 -27.32 48.03 -25.35
N ARG A 618 -26.39 47.96 -24.39
CA ARG A 618 -26.09 49.08 -23.47
C ARG A 618 -25.47 50.28 -24.19
N GLU A 619 -24.58 50.04 -25.16
CA GLU A 619 -23.99 51.11 -25.98
C GLU A 619 -25.07 51.85 -26.78
N SER A 620 -26.05 51.13 -27.34
CA SER A 620 -27.18 51.76 -28.03
C SER A 620 -28.15 52.49 -27.11
N ASP A 621 -28.34 52.03 -25.86
CA ASP A 621 -29.26 52.66 -24.91
C ASP A 621 -28.65 53.94 -24.28
N ALA A 622 -27.35 53.96 -24.00
CA ALA A 622 -26.68 55.06 -23.30
C ALA A 622 -26.31 56.25 -24.21
N GLY A 623 -26.21 56.03 -25.53
CA GLY A 623 -25.79 57.08 -26.47
C GLY A 623 -26.32 56.95 -27.90
N GLY A 624 -27.19 55.98 -28.19
CA GLY A 624 -27.73 55.74 -29.52
C GLY A 624 -29.04 56.47 -29.79
N ASP A 625 -29.24 56.86 -31.05
CA ASP A 625 -30.52 57.39 -31.57
C ASP A 625 -31.63 56.32 -31.48
N ASP A 626 -32.91 56.70 -31.52
CA ASP A 626 -34.08 55.79 -31.44
C ASP A 626 -33.99 54.62 -32.45
N LYS A 627 -33.29 54.86 -33.57
CA LYS A 627 -33.01 53.88 -34.62
C LYS A 627 -31.96 52.84 -34.20
N GLU A 628 -30.95 53.23 -33.43
CA GLU A 628 -29.90 52.33 -32.94
C GLU A 628 -30.43 51.42 -31.84
N GLN A 629 -31.27 51.94 -30.94
CA GLN A 629 -32.00 51.14 -29.94
C GLN A 629 -32.91 50.10 -30.60
N LEU A 630 -33.63 50.50 -31.65
CA LEU A 630 -34.45 49.58 -32.43
C LEU A 630 -33.61 48.49 -33.13
N ASN A 631 -32.45 48.85 -33.70
CA ASN A 631 -31.55 47.89 -34.31
C ASN A 631 -30.98 46.90 -33.28
N ALA A 632 -30.68 47.35 -32.06
CA ALA A 632 -30.22 46.48 -30.98
C ALA A 632 -31.29 45.45 -30.58
N HIS A 633 -32.56 45.87 -30.44
CA HIS A 633 -33.66 44.93 -30.20
C HIS A 633 -33.81 43.91 -31.33
N ILE A 634 -33.74 44.34 -32.59
CA ILE A 634 -33.79 43.42 -33.75
C ILE A 634 -32.66 42.39 -33.68
N MET A 635 -31.43 42.85 -33.42
CA MET A 635 -30.26 41.98 -33.32
C MET A 635 -30.40 40.96 -32.18
N THR A 636 -30.86 41.38 -30.99
CA THR A 636 -31.11 40.46 -29.87
C THR A 636 -32.20 39.45 -30.20
N ILE A 637 -33.28 39.86 -30.87
CA ILE A 637 -34.38 38.97 -31.29
C ILE A 637 -33.87 37.88 -32.25
N GLU A 638 -33.14 38.26 -33.31
CA GLU A 638 -32.64 37.29 -34.30
C GLU A 638 -31.64 36.31 -33.69
N ASN A 639 -30.69 36.80 -32.90
CA ASN A 639 -29.64 35.97 -32.32
C ASN A 639 -30.15 35.06 -31.20
N MET A 640 -31.00 35.56 -30.30
CA MET A 640 -31.55 34.73 -29.21
C MET A 640 -32.57 33.71 -29.71
N HIS A 641 -33.32 34.02 -30.77
CA HIS A 641 -34.19 33.04 -31.41
C HIS A 641 -33.39 31.90 -32.03
N HIS A 642 -32.36 32.21 -32.82
CA HIS A 642 -31.50 31.21 -33.43
C HIS A 642 -30.82 30.36 -32.35
N PHE A 643 -30.23 30.99 -31.34
CA PHE A 643 -29.58 30.31 -30.22
C PHE A 643 -30.54 29.40 -29.45
N TYR A 644 -31.78 29.83 -29.18
CA TYR A 644 -32.81 29.01 -28.55
C TYR A 644 -33.20 27.81 -29.42
N HIS A 645 -33.42 28.02 -30.72
CA HIS A 645 -33.90 26.97 -31.62
C HIS A 645 -32.84 25.89 -31.82
N GLU A 646 -31.60 26.30 -32.07
CA GLU A 646 -30.47 25.39 -32.28
C GLU A 646 -30.14 24.61 -31.01
N LEU A 647 -30.04 25.27 -29.84
CA LEU A 647 -29.66 24.55 -28.62
C LEU A 647 -30.70 23.56 -28.12
N ARG A 648 -31.99 23.87 -28.32
CA ARG A 648 -33.07 22.95 -27.98
C ARG A 648 -32.99 21.65 -28.78
N ALA A 649 -32.43 21.67 -29.99
CA ALA A 649 -32.25 20.47 -30.81
C ALA A 649 -31.20 19.51 -30.21
N HIS A 650 -30.16 20.04 -29.56
CA HIS A 650 -29.00 19.27 -29.08
C HIS A 650 -29.18 18.65 -27.68
N LYS A 651 -30.13 19.13 -26.87
CA LYS A 651 -30.50 18.58 -25.54
C LYS A 651 -29.32 18.43 -24.56
N ILE A 652 -28.40 19.39 -24.52
CA ILE A 652 -27.30 19.42 -23.56
C ILE A 652 -27.81 20.00 -22.22
N ALA A 653 -27.85 19.17 -21.17
CA ALA A 653 -28.49 19.51 -19.89
C ALA A 653 -27.94 20.79 -19.23
N VAL A 654 -26.63 21.03 -19.29
CA VAL A 654 -25.99 22.22 -18.71
C VAL A 654 -26.43 23.51 -19.41
N LEU A 655 -26.82 23.41 -20.69
CA LEU A 655 -27.28 24.55 -21.47
C LEU A 655 -28.76 24.87 -21.25
N ASP A 656 -29.55 24.05 -20.54
CA ASP A 656 -30.98 24.28 -20.33
C ASP A 656 -31.28 25.61 -19.63
N ARG A 657 -30.42 26.03 -18.70
CA ARG A 657 -30.51 27.35 -18.06
C ARG A 657 -30.37 28.47 -19.09
N TRP A 658 -29.43 28.31 -20.02
CA TRP A 658 -29.15 29.26 -21.09
C TRP A 658 -30.23 29.26 -22.17
N VAL A 659 -30.84 28.12 -22.46
CA VAL A 659 -32.02 28.01 -23.34
C VAL A 659 -33.20 28.80 -22.75
N LYS A 660 -33.44 28.68 -21.43
CA LYS A 660 -34.47 29.48 -20.74
C LYS A 660 -34.12 30.98 -20.75
N HIS A 661 -32.86 31.33 -20.52
CA HIS A 661 -32.39 32.71 -20.59
C HIS A 661 -32.62 33.32 -21.97
N ALA A 662 -32.20 32.62 -23.03
CA ALA A 662 -32.36 33.05 -24.41
C ALA A 662 -33.83 33.26 -24.78
N LYS A 663 -34.71 32.34 -24.35
CA LYS A 663 -36.16 32.51 -24.53
C LYS A 663 -36.69 33.76 -23.83
N ASN A 664 -36.32 33.99 -22.58
CA ASN A 664 -36.77 35.16 -21.82
C ASN A 664 -36.25 36.47 -22.42
N GLN A 665 -34.97 36.49 -22.85
CA GLN A 665 -34.36 37.66 -23.50
C GLN A 665 -35.01 37.94 -24.86
N TYR A 666 -35.29 36.89 -25.65
CA TYR A 666 -36.07 36.98 -26.88
C TYR A 666 -37.46 37.59 -26.63
N GLU A 667 -38.24 37.07 -25.68
CA GLU A 667 -39.59 37.57 -25.36
C GLU A 667 -39.55 39.03 -24.87
N THR A 668 -38.57 39.38 -24.03
CA THR A 668 -38.40 40.74 -23.50
C THR A 668 -38.07 41.73 -24.62
N SER A 669 -37.07 41.42 -25.45
CA SER A 669 -36.69 42.29 -26.58
C SER A 669 -37.79 42.35 -27.64
N LEU A 670 -38.52 41.25 -27.88
CA LEU A 670 -39.67 41.22 -28.78
C LEU A 670 -40.79 42.16 -28.29
N ASN A 671 -41.13 42.10 -27.00
CA ASN A 671 -42.15 42.98 -26.43
C ASN A 671 -41.74 44.47 -26.51
N SER A 672 -40.47 44.79 -26.24
CA SER A 672 -39.96 46.16 -26.39
C SER A 672 -39.99 46.62 -27.86
N TYR A 673 -39.58 45.76 -28.79
CA TYR A 673 -39.66 46.02 -30.22
C TYR A 673 -41.09 46.29 -30.68
N ILE A 674 -42.06 45.45 -30.28
CA ILE A 674 -43.47 45.59 -30.64
C ILE A 674 -44.03 46.93 -30.12
N LYS A 675 -43.73 47.30 -28.87
CA LYS A 675 -44.17 48.59 -28.28
C LYS A 675 -43.67 49.79 -29.08
N VAL A 676 -42.39 49.80 -29.49
CA VAL A 676 -41.81 50.88 -30.29
C VAL A 676 -42.41 50.92 -31.70
N VAL A 677 -42.66 49.75 -32.30
CA VAL A 677 -43.16 49.64 -33.67
C VAL A 677 -44.64 50.03 -33.78
N ILE A 678 -45.47 49.69 -32.79
CA ILE A 678 -46.91 50.04 -32.75
C ILE A 678 -47.16 51.53 -32.49
N ARG A 679 -46.23 52.23 -31.82
CA ARG A 679 -46.31 53.70 -31.69
C ARG A 679 -46.24 54.44 -33.03
N ARG A 680 -45.78 53.82 -34.12
CA ARG A 680 -45.77 54.47 -35.44
C ARG A 680 -47.15 54.58 -36.09
N PRO A 681 -47.93 53.48 -36.25
CA PRO A 681 -49.28 53.54 -36.81
C PRO A 681 -50.29 54.20 -35.86
N LEU A 682 -50.12 54.07 -34.54
CA LEU A 682 -51.09 54.55 -33.55
C LEU A 682 -50.58 55.70 -32.67
N GLY A 683 -49.49 56.38 -33.03
CA GLY A 683 -48.75 57.29 -32.13
C GLY A 683 -49.60 58.31 -31.38
N ARG A 684 -50.32 59.18 -32.10
CA ARG A 684 -51.17 60.21 -31.47
C ARG A 684 -52.37 59.61 -30.72
N LEU A 685 -52.86 58.45 -31.16
CA LEU A 685 -53.92 57.73 -30.48
C LEU A 685 -53.42 57.18 -29.13
N LEU A 686 -52.26 56.53 -29.13
CA LEU A 686 -51.61 56.01 -27.94
C LEU A 686 -51.20 57.12 -26.98
N GLU A 687 -50.60 58.22 -27.44
CA GLU A 687 -50.24 59.36 -26.59
C GLU A 687 -51.47 59.95 -25.88
N PHE A 688 -52.60 60.06 -26.58
CA PHE A 688 -53.84 60.54 -25.97
C PHE A 688 -54.34 59.60 -24.87
N PHE A 689 -54.41 58.28 -25.14
CA PHE A 689 -54.89 57.30 -24.17
C PHE A 689 -53.91 57.00 -23.03
N GLU A 690 -52.60 57.05 -23.26
CA GLU A 690 -51.55 57.00 -22.22
C GLU A 690 -51.66 58.23 -21.30
N GLY A 691 -51.96 59.41 -21.86
CA GLY A 691 -52.24 60.63 -21.10
C GLY A 691 -53.51 60.55 -20.25
N VAL A 692 -54.58 59.97 -20.81
CA VAL A 692 -55.82 59.65 -20.08
C VAL A 692 -55.56 58.67 -18.94
N GLU A 693 -54.81 57.59 -19.18
CA GLU A 693 -54.46 56.60 -18.17
C GLU A 693 -53.58 57.18 -17.05
N THR A 694 -52.66 58.08 -17.40
CA THR A 694 -51.84 58.79 -16.40
C THR A 694 -52.70 59.72 -15.55
N MET A 695 -53.66 60.41 -16.16
CA MET A 695 -54.62 61.27 -15.45
C MET A 695 -55.56 60.48 -14.54
N MET A 696 -55.98 59.27 -14.97
CA MET A 696 -56.78 58.36 -14.15
C MET A 696 -56.06 57.87 -12.89
N LYS A 697 -54.73 57.95 -12.82
CA LYS A 697 -53.98 57.62 -11.60
C LYS A 697 -54.08 58.72 -10.54
N THR A 698 -54.41 59.95 -10.93
CA THR A 698 -54.45 61.14 -10.06
C THR A 698 -55.85 61.74 -9.89
N SER A 699 -56.80 61.39 -10.77
CA SER A 699 -58.16 61.94 -10.80
C SER A 699 -59.18 60.83 -11.02
N THR A 700 -60.42 61.04 -10.58
CA THR A 700 -61.50 60.06 -10.77
C THR A 700 -61.92 59.99 -12.25
N ALA A 701 -62.41 58.83 -12.70
CA ALA A 701 -62.75 58.59 -14.11
C ALA A 701 -63.73 59.61 -14.70
N GLU A 702 -64.58 60.21 -13.86
CA GLU A 702 -65.57 61.22 -14.26
C GLU A 702 -64.92 62.60 -14.52
N GLU A 703 -63.86 62.96 -13.77
CA GLU A 703 -63.15 64.24 -13.86
C GLU A 703 -62.22 64.33 -15.08
N VAL A 704 -61.75 63.19 -15.58
CA VAL A 704 -60.85 63.12 -16.75
C VAL A 704 -61.51 63.72 -17.99
N SER A 705 -62.83 63.55 -18.14
CA SER A 705 -63.62 64.05 -19.27
C SER A 705 -63.76 65.58 -19.32
N PHE A 706 -63.49 66.27 -18.21
CA PHE A 706 -63.58 67.73 -18.08
C PHE A 706 -62.22 68.43 -18.24
N HIS A 707 -61.12 67.69 -18.30
CA HIS A 707 -59.79 68.26 -18.48
C HIS A 707 -59.60 68.83 -19.89
N MET A 708 -59.06 70.05 -20.03
CA MET A 708 -59.00 70.77 -21.32
C MET A 708 -58.29 69.99 -22.44
N ASN A 709 -57.29 69.18 -22.07
CA ASN A 709 -56.49 68.39 -23.02
C ASN A 709 -57.08 67.01 -23.34
N PHE A 710 -58.01 66.51 -22.53
CA PHE A 710 -58.59 65.17 -22.64
C PHE A 710 -60.13 65.22 -22.66
N ASN A 711 -60.72 66.33 -23.11
CA ASN A 711 -62.17 66.45 -23.14
C ASN A 711 -62.80 65.66 -24.31
N LYS A 712 -64.13 65.49 -24.25
CA LYS A 712 -64.93 64.81 -25.29
C LYS A 712 -64.67 65.35 -26.71
N ALA A 713 -64.35 66.63 -26.87
CA ALA A 713 -64.07 67.24 -28.17
C ALA A 713 -62.67 66.86 -28.71
N GLN A 714 -61.66 66.72 -27.85
CA GLN A 714 -60.34 66.26 -28.23
C GLN A 714 -60.32 64.76 -28.55
N LEU A 715 -61.07 63.94 -27.79
CA LEU A 715 -61.26 62.52 -28.11
C LEU A 715 -61.82 62.32 -29.53
N ARG A 716 -62.88 63.06 -29.90
CA ARG A 716 -63.45 63.00 -31.26
C ARG A 716 -62.46 63.43 -32.33
N LYS A 717 -61.64 64.46 -32.07
CA LYS A 717 -60.60 64.92 -33.00
C LYS A 717 -59.51 63.88 -33.20
N VAL A 718 -59.06 63.22 -32.13
CA VAL A 718 -58.01 62.20 -32.21
C VAL A 718 -58.52 60.95 -32.92
N ILE A 719 -59.75 60.49 -32.65
CA ILE A 719 -60.33 59.32 -33.34
C ILE A 719 -60.56 59.60 -34.82
N ALA A 720 -61.01 60.81 -35.20
CA ALA A 720 -61.22 61.19 -36.59
C ALA A 720 -59.93 61.25 -37.44
N LEU A 721 -58.74 61.28 -36.81
CA LEU A 721 -57.45 61.18 -37.50
C LEU A 721 -57.09 59.74 -37.89
N TYR A 722 -57.86 58.74 -37.48
CA TYR A 722 -57.57 57.32 -37.70
C TYR A 722 -58.76 56.58 -38.35
N PRO A 723 -59.22 56.98 -39.55
CA PRO A 723 -60.24 56.23 -40.28
C PRO A 723 -59.68 54.87 -40.75
N ALA A 724 -60.55 53.88 -40.96
CA ALA A 724 -60.17 52.51 -41.33
C ALA A 724 -59.22 52.44 -42.55
N LYS A 725 -59.37 53.34 -43.52
CA LYS A 725 -58.49 53.44 -44.71
C LYS A 725 -57.07 53.90 -44.38
N GLU A 726 -56.90 54.79 -43.41
CA GLU A 726 -55.61 55.31 -42.97
C GLU A 726 -54.87 54.27 -42.12
N ILE A 727 -55.62 53.56 -41.27
CA ILE A 727 -55.12 52.41 -40.52
C ILE A 727 -54.62 51.33 -41.48
N LYS A 728 -55.39 50.94 -42.49
CA LYS A 728 -54.97 49.97 -43.53
C LYS A 728 -53.63 50.37 -44.19
N LYS A 729 -53.52 51.64 -44.60
CA LYS A 729 -52.29 52.17 -45.22
C LYS A 729 -51.11 52.18 -44.25
N SER A 730 -51.34 52.49 -42.98
CA SER A 730 -50.31 52.48 -41.94
C SER A 730 -49.82 51.06 -41.62
N LEU A 731 -50.73 50.07 -41.59
CA LEU A 731 -50.41 48.64 -41.43
C LEU A 731 -49.63 48.09 -42.63
N GLU A 732 -49.98 48.48 -43.86
CA GLU A 732 -49.22 48.15 -45.08
C GLU A 732 -47.77 48.66 -45.01
N GLN A 733 -47.59 49.90 -44.54
CA GLN A 733 -46.27 50.50 -44.36
C GLN A 733 -45.49 49.85 -43.20
N LEU A 734 -46.19 49.46 -42.15
CA LEU A 734 -45.62 48.74 -41.02
C LEU A 734 -45.10 47.37 -41.46
N TYR A 735 -45.90 46.59 -42.17
CA TYR A 735 -45.53 45.28 -42.68
C TYR A 735 -44.27 45.35 -43.54
N LYS A 736 -44.24 46.24 -44.54
CA LYS A 736 -43.06 46.48 -45.40
C LYS A 736 -41.81 46.92 -44.63
N ARG A 737 -42.00 47.55 -43.48
CA ARG A 737 -40.88 47.98 -42.62
C ARG A 737 -40.36 46.81 -41.79
N VAL A 738 -41.25 46.05 -41.16
CA VAL A 738 -40.90 44.85 -40.37
C VAL A 738 -40.23 43.80 -41.26
N ASP A 739 -40.71 43.60 -42.47
CA ASP A 739 -40.10 42.74 -43.49
C ASP A 739 -38.64 43.14 -43.81
N LYS A 740 -38.34 44.44 -43.86
CA LYS A 740 -36.97 44.95 -44.04
C LYS A 740 -36.09 44.86 -42.78
N HIS A 741 -36.68 44.61 -41.61
CA HIS A 741 -35.96 44.57 -40.35
C HIS A 741 -35.33 43.20 -40.10
N PHE A 742 -36.05 42.12 -40.42
CA PHE A 742 -35.60 40.75 -40.17
C PHE A 742 -35.01 40.08 -41.42
N SER A 743 -34.20 39.07 -41.20
CA SER A 743 -33.67 38.16 -42.21
C SER A 743 -34.66 37.02 -42.51
N GLU A 744 -34.58 36.46 -43.72
CA GLU A 744 -35.46 35.38 -44.16
C GLU A 744 -35.10 34.01 -43.54
N GLU A 745 -33.92 33.87 -42.95
CA GLU A 745 -33.35 32.58 -42.53
C GLU A 745 -34.16 31.85 -41.44
N GLU A 746 -34.81 32.58 -40.53
CA GLU A 746 -35.49 32.00 -39.35
C GLU A 746 -37.03 32.10 -39.43
N GLY A 747 -37.59 32.65 -40.51
CA GLY A 747 -39.05 32.82 -40.63
C GLY A 747 -39.68 33.71 -39.55
N LEU A 748 -38.87 34.58 -38.91
CA LEU A 748 -39.27 35.43 -37.78
C LEU A 748 -40.38 36.42 -38.12
N LEU A 749 -40.49 36.82 -39.39
CA LEU A 749 -41.49 37.79 -39.84
C LEU A 749 -42.91 37.41 -39.41
N GLN A 750 -43.31 36.15 -39.59
CA GLN A 750 -44.65 35.69 -39.25
C GLN A 750 -44.89 35.66 -37.74
N VAL A 751 -43.87 35.25 -36.97
CA VAL A 751 -43.94 35.21 -35.51
C VAL A 751 -44.06 36.62 -34.93
N VAL A 752 -43.22 37.55 -35.40
CA VAL A 752 -43.25 38.95 -34.99
C VAL A 752 -44.54 39.63 -35.44
N TRP A 753 -45.03 39.33 -36.65
CA TRP A 753 -46.28 39.88 -37.16
C TRP A 753 -47.49 39.44 -36.34
N ARG A 754 -47.53 38.17 -35.93
CA ARG A 754 -48.53 37.67 -34.98
C ARG A 754 -48.44 38.39 -33.63
N GLY A 755 -47.24 38.60 -33.10
CA GLY A 755 -47.04 39.38 -31.87
C GLY A 755 -47.54 40.82 -32.00
N ILE A 756 -47.29 41.48 -33.14
CA ILE A 756 -47.82 42.82 -33.44
C ILE A 756 -49.36 42.80 -33.50
N GLN A 757 -49.94 41.77 -34.13
CA GLN A 757 -51.40 41.61 -34.20
C GLN A 757 -52.02 41.46 -32.82
N GLU A 758 -51.47 40.60 -31.96
CA GLU A 758 -51.96 40.37 -30.60
C GLU A 758 -51.86 41.65 -29.74
N GLU A 759 -50.77 42.41 -29.86
CA GLU A 759 -50.64 43.68 -29.14
C GLU A 759 -51.55 44.78 -29.71
N PHE A 760 -51.79 44.83 -31.03
CA PHE A 760 -52.77 45.74 -31.62
C PHE A 760 -54.19 45.49 -31.10
N ILE A 761 -54.57 44.21 -30.99
CA ILE A 761 -55.87 43.82 -30.41
C ILE A 761 -55.93 44.25 -28.95
N ARG A 762 -54.89 43.98 -28.17
CA ARG A 762 -54.81 44.38 -26.75
C ARG A 762 -54.93 45.90 -26.57
N GLN A 763 -54.25 46.69 -27.41
CA GLN A 763 -54.35 48.15 -27.35
C GLN A 763 -55.73 48.65 -27.78
N HIS A 764 -56.36 48.03 -28.79
CA HIS A 764 -57.73 48.35 -29.19
C HIS A 764 -58.73 48.08 -28.07
N GLU A 765 -58.68 46.90 -27.46
CA GLU A 765 -59.52 46.54 -26.30
C GLU A 765 -59.32 47.52 -25.13
N LYS A 766 -58.06 47.83 -24.80
CA LYS A 766 -57.72 48.79 -23.75
C LYS A 766 -58.28 50.19 -24.05
N MET A 767 -58.19 50.65 -25.30
CA MET A 767 -58.73 51.94 -25.70
C MET A 767 -60.27 51.94 -25.61
N GLU A 768 -60.96 50.88 -26.04
CA GLU A 768 -62.41 50.77 -25.89
C GLU A 768 -62.85 50.78 -24.43
N ASP A 769 -62.13 50.08 -23.55
CA ASP A 769 -62.41 50.08 -22.11
C ASP A 769 -62.20 51.46 -21.48
N LEU A 770 -61.13 52.17 -21.84
CA LEU A 770 -60.88 53.54 -21.38
C LEU A 770 -61.95 54.52 -21.89
N ILE A 771 -62.44 54.33 -23.11
CA ILE A 771 -63.56 55.12 -23.66
C ILE A 771 -64.84 54.87 -22.84
N ARG A 772 -65.15 53.60 -22.53
CA ARG A 772 -66.32 53.23 -21.72
C ARG A 772 -66.26 53.79 -20.31
N GLN A 773 -65.09 53.79 -19.68
CA GLN A 773 -64.91 54.24 -18.29
C GLN A 773 -64.87 55.77 -18.15
N CYS A 774 -64.17 56.47 -19.04
CA CYS A 774 -63.95 57.92 -18.91
C CYS A 774 -64.94 58.78 -19.70
N TYR A 775 -65.67 58.21 -20.67
CA TYR A 775 -66.56 58.96 -21.56
C TYR A 775 -67.91 58.27 -21.82
N PRO A 776 -68.66 57.85 -20.78
CA PRO A 776 -69.91 57.09 -20.94
C PRO A 776 -70.98 57.82 -21.78
N ASP A 777 -71.09 59.15 -21.68
CA ASP A 777 -72.09 59.92 -22.46
C ASP A 777 -71.57 60.47 -23.79
N ALA A 778 -70.35 60.09 -24.22
CA ALA A 778 -69.80 60.61 -25.48
C ALA A 778 -70.37 59.90 -26.71
N ASN A 779 -70.90 58.67 -26.57
CA ASN A 779 -71.39 57.84 -27.68
C ASN A 779 -70.39 57.72 -28.85
N VAL A 780 -69.09 57.72 -28.52
CA VAL A 780 -68.00 57.59 -29.49
C VAL A 780 -67.41 56.19 -29.34
N SER A 781 -67.35 55.42 -30.42
CA SER A 781 -66.56 54.19 -30.52
C SER A 781 -65.39 54.43 -31.47
N LEU A 782 -64.37 53.57 -31.41
CA LEU A 782 -63.36 53.53 -32.47
C LEU A 782 -64.05 53.20 -33.81
N GLU A 783 -63.64 53.86 -34.90
CA GLU A 783 -64.27 53.71 -36.22
C GLU A 783 -63.99 52.35 -36.91
N PHE A 784 -63.21 51.47 -36.28
CA PHE A 784 -62.83 50.16 -36.80
C PHE A 784 -63.02 49.07 -35.73
N THR A 785 -63.51 47.92 -36.15
CA THR A 785 -63.71 46.76 -35.27
C THR A 785 -62.48 45.86 -35.24
N ILE A 786 -62.39 45.01 -34.20
CA ILE A 786 -61.36 43.95 -34.12
C ILE A 786 -61.42 43.04 -35.36
N GLN A 787 -62.62 42.76 -35.89
CA GLN A 787 -62.79 41.93 -37.09
C GLN A 787 -62.24 42.61 -38.35
N ASP A 788 -62.42 43.93 -38.50
CA ASP A 788 -61.84 44.70 -39.59
C ASP A 788 -60.31 44.70 -39.50
N LEU A 789 -59.75 44.83 -38.29
CA LEU A 789 -58.31 44.81 -38.05
C LEU A 789 -57.69 43.44 -38.37
N LEU A 790 -58.36 42.36 -37.95
CA LEU A 790 -57.97 40.99 -38.28
C LEU A 790 -58.05 40.72 -39.79
N ALA A 791 -59.09 41.21 -40.47
CA ALA A 791 -59.24 41.07 -41.92
C ALA A 791 -58.14 41.83 -42.67
N MET A 792 -57.81 43.05 -42.25
CA MET A 792 -56.74 43.86 -42.83
C MET A 792 -55.35 43.21 -42.63
N MET A 793 -55.04 42.73 -41.42
CA MET A 793 -53.76 42.08 -41.10
C MET A 793 -53.61 40.72 -41.82
N SER A 794 -54.72 39.97 -41.99
CA SER A 794 -54.74 38.68 -42.71
C SER A 794 -54.62 38.85 -44.22
N GLU A 795 -55.22 39.90 -44.80
CA GLU A 795 -55.06 40.25 -46.22
C GLU A 795 -53.60 40.60 -46.53
N LEU A 796 -52.90 41.27 -45.60
CA LEU A 796 -51.49 41.63 -45.73
C LEU A 796 -50.57 40.42 -45.65
N ALA A 797 -50.84 39.50 -44.72
CA ALA A 797 -50.09 38.24 -44.63
C ALA A 797 -50.28 37.34 -45.87
N ARG A 798 -51.45 37.39 -46.53
CA ARG A 798 -51.73 36.61 -47.76
C ARG A 798 -51.14 37.21 -49.03
N LYS A 799 -51.07 38.53 -49.17
CA LYS A 799 -50.57 39.22 -50.39
C LYS A 799 -49.07 39.05 -50.66
N VAL A 800 -48.30 38.49 -49.73
CA VAL A 800 -46.84 38.35 -49.81
C VAL A 800 -46.39 36.89 -49.99
N ASN A 801 -47.31 35.93 -49.97
CA ASN A 801 -47.05 34.52 -50.32
C ASN A 801 -47.25 34.22 -51.82
N VAL A 802 -47.18 35.24 -52.70
CA VAL A 802 -47.26 35.11 -54.17
C VAL A 802 -46.01 35.70 -54.81
#